data_AF-A0A836C9U2-F1
#
_entry.id   AF-A0A836C9U2-F1
#
_cell.length_a   1.000
_cell.length_b   1.000
_cell.length_c   1.000
_cell.angle_alpha   90.00
_cell.angle_beta   90.00
_cell.angle_gamma   90.00
#
_symmetry.space_group_name_H-M   'P 1'
#
loop_
_entity.id
_entity.type
_entity.pdbx_description
1 polymer ?
#
loop_
_entity_poly.entity_id
_entity_poly.type
_entity_poly.pdbx_seq_one_letter_code
_entity_poly.pdbx_strand_id
1 'polypeptide(L)'
;MNGTAHHAAGNSDEGGGSRPTNVGILAAEVYFPSTYVDQAEMEKANGVSSGKYTIGLGQLEMAFTGDREDINSIALTALAGLLEKFSIDPNDIGRLEVGTETLIDKSKSTKTVLMSLLGDNQDVEGVTTVNACYGGTAALLNSIAWIESSAWDGRYAIVVAADIAVYAEGPARPTGGCGAVAVLIGPDAPLAVNACARTTHACDVWDFFKPDMSSEYPRVDGALSQSCYLRAIDDCYSRFADKKERSTDAAAATAAPYTAESADHFLFHSPYNKLVQKSYARLFFTDARRCSAAGRPLPPHLAPLEPWLDAPLEDTYNDVKLAAALKGVAAAAYKARVAPGCVLSQRIGNTYTASVFANIACLVDREGAALDGARVAVFSYGSGALATLYELVGRAPTSTAAGFTLARMQASLALDERLAAREKLTAEDLSAALAARAAAHDAAPFAPAYLPQRLFPGTFYLAEVRTDATRRYARVPADALRLTGGPLLAAAAAASNGNGVANGENGTHHAAEAAESAAAAAAAAAPAPEQLQLTLQPLVVAGVACGLPGQANVFEADNLERLLSGTSFLAPLCATSIGALLEKNVVQLRKSPPERIAITEESQTIRVAARLGSMDLTKYGVSASIAATMDKAVQVAVAAGLEALRDAGLVKGGPAAADWLLPESMRDSTGVVYATSYPALDAAIGEVMRFLRSRCVTRARKGRLVAALRARMRAHGTLTDADEESLRNLERAVVTKSTVNLCNLAHAAEEAEAALSDEDEGGDGAYAFDRKFLFRILVLGNAQLAQIVGARGPNMQTNAACAGSTQAVAMAQDMLTVGRAARMIVIAGDDASGDALLPWVGNGFRALGAASIAATAEAASRPFDAARNGMILGSGAIGMVLETRAAAAAAARPLAARRRCARLLETQISNSAHHGASMDRVHIAREMERFLASVEARHGVTRADIAARGVYFSHETGTHASPTASCAYNEIWALRACFGALLPSLTVINTKGFTGHPMGVSFEDVAAVQVLRSGVLPPTANTVDVDPTLGDLKLSRGGRSDVKYALRFAAGFGSQVALALYAASDEAA
;
A
#
# COMPACT_ATOMS: atom_id res chain seq x y z
N MET A 1 41.60 -45.49 8.96
CA MET A 1 41.45 -44.64 10.16
C MET A 1 41.66 -43.19 9.76
N ASN A 2 40.76 -42.36 10.26
CA ASN A 2 40.52 -40.92 10.05
C ASN A 2 41.71 -40.00 9.76
N GLY A 3 41.39 -38.91 9.03
CA GLY A 3 42.03 -37.60 9.26
C GLY A 3 42.23 -36.77 8.00
N THR A 4 41.14 -36.22 7.44
CA THR A 4 41.15 -35.23 6.36
C THR A 4 41.77 -33.91 6.84
N ALA A 5 42.87 -33.51 6.18
CA ALA A 5 43.53 -32.23 6.33
C ALA A 5 43.06 -31.25 5.24
N HIS A 6 42.82 -30.01 5.67
CA HIS A 6 42.53 -28.83 4.87
C HIS A 6 43.46 -28.65 3.67
N HIS A 7 42.89 -28.33 2.51
CA HIS A 7 43.58 -27.52 1.51
C HIS A 7 42.68 -26.41 0.98
N ALA A 8 43.19 -25.19 1.16
CA ALA A 8 42.67 -23.94 0.64
C ALA A 8 42.73 -23.90 -0.89
N ALA A 9 41.72 -23.28 -1.50
CA ALA A 9 41.74 -22.86 -2.90
C ALA A 9 41.37 -21.37 -2.98
N GLY A 10 42.35 -20.58 -3.44
CA GLY A 10 42.18 -19.42 -4.32
C GLY A 10 41.22 -18.31 -3.90
N ASN A 11 41.77 -17.31 -3.22
CA ASN A 11 41.18 -15.98 -3.11
C ASN A 11 41.38 -15.25 -4.45
N SER A 12 40.32 -15.10 -5.24
CA SER A 12 40.23 -14.10 -6.31
C SER A 12 39.20 -13.06 -5.89
N ASP A 13 39.67 -11.83 -5.72
CA ASP A 13 38.89 -10.61 -5.56
C ASP A 13 37.77 -10.51 -6.61
N GLU A 14 36.52 -10.69 -6.20
CA GLU A 14 35.29 -10.21 -6.85
C GLU A 14 34.10 -10.65 -5.97
N GLY A 15 33.43 -9.72 -5.28
CA GLY A 15 32.42 -10.09 -4.28
C GLY A 15 31.35 -9.04 -4.00
N GLY A 16 30.92 -8.29 -5.02
CA GLY A 16 29.61 -7.64 -4.96
C GLY A 16 28.55 -8.73 -5.08
N GLY A 17 27.78 -9.00 -4.02
CA GLY A 17 26.75 -10.03 -4.03
C GLY A 17 25.77 -9.81 -5.18
N SER A 18 25.83 -10.66 -6.20
CA SER A 18 24.92 -10.61 -7.35
C SER A 18 23.49 -10.88 -6.88
N ARG A 19 22.51 -10.14 -7.42
CA ARG A 19 21.08 -10.45 -7.21
C ARG A 19 20.82 -11.95 -7.44
N PRO A 20 19.94 -12.59 -6.64
CA PRO A 20 19.63 -14.00 -6.84
C PRO A 20 19.14 -14.20 -8.27
N THR A 21 19.82 -15.08 -9.00
CA THR A 21 19.49 -15.38 -10.39
C THR A 21 18.56 -16.59 -10.46
N ASN A 22 17.72 -16.63 -11.49
CA ASN A 22 16.85 -17.77 -11.79
C ASN A 22 15.91 -18.10 -10.62
N VAL A 23 15.33 -17.07 -9.98
CA VAL A 23 14.36 -17.25 -8.90
C VAL A 23 13.09 -17.90 -9.45
N GLY A 24 12.60 -18.94 -8.78
CA GLY A 24 11.39 -19.64 -9.21
C GLY A 24 11.09 -20.86 -8.35
N ILE A 25 10.36 -21.82 -8.92
CA ILE A 25 9.84 -23.00 -8.21
C ILE A 25 10.93 -24.07 -8.11
N LEU A 26 11.35 -24.37 -6.87
CA LEU A 26 12.31 -25.42 -6.51
C LEU A 26 11.66 -26.79 -6.34
N ALA A 27 10.52 -26.80 -5.64
CA ALA A 27 9.77 -28.00 -5.29
C ALA A 27 8.27 -27.68 -5.28
N ALA A 28 7.44 -28.68 -5.54
CA ALA A 28 5.99 -28.56 -5.47
C ALA A 28 5.41 -29.84 -4.87
N GLU A 29 4.40 -29.69 -4.02
CA GLU A 29 3.59 -30.79 -3.50
C GLU A 29 2.12 -30.46 -3.67
N VAL A 30 1.36 -31.44 -4.15
CA VAL A 30 -0.08 -31.34 -4.38
C VAL A 30 -0.80 -32.13 -3.30
N TYR A 31 -1.93 -31.66 -2.82
CA TYR A 31 -2.90 -32.43 -2.06
C TYR A 31 -4.27 -32.34 -2.73
N PHE A 32 -4.96 -33.47 -2.81
CA PHE A 32 -6.38 -33.55 -3.15
C PHE A 32 -7.05 -34.61 -2.27
N PRO A 33 -8.36 -34.46 -1.99
CA PRO A 33 -9.08 -35.39 -1.13
C PRO A 33 -9.05 -36.83 -1.64
N SER A 34 -9.26 -37.74 -0.70
CA SER A 34 -9.23 -39.18 -0.95
C SER A 34 -10.50 -39.70 -1.65
N THR A 35 -11.50 -38.83 -1.86
CA THR A 35 -12.80 -39.12 -2.43
C THR A 35 -13.09 -38.29 -3.67
N TYR A 36 -13.83 -38.89 -4.61
CA TYR A 36 -14.29 -38.21 -5.82
C TYR A 36 -15.65 -38.74 -6.28
N VAL A 37 -16.34 -37.97 -7.12
CA VAL A 37 -17.51 -38.43 -7.87
C VAL A 37 -17.18 -38.45 -9.37
N ASP A 38 -17.70 -39.45 -10.09
CA ASP A 38 -17.57 -39.56 -11.53
C ASP A 38 -18.58 -38.64 -12.25
N GLN A 39 -18.11 -37.88 -13.24
CA GLN A 39 -18.95 -36.88 -13.92
C GLN A 39 -20.00 -37.54 -14.84
N ALA A 40 -19.73 -38.70 -15.43
CA ALA A 40 -20.72 -39.42 -16.23
C ALA A 40 -21.82 -40.04 -15.35
N GLU A 41 -21.49 -40.44 -14.11
CA GLU A 41 -22.48 -40.84 -13.11
C GLU A 41 -23.30 -39.64 -12.61
N MET A 42 -22.67 -38.47 -12.40
CA MET A 42 -23.41 -37.24 -12.10
C MET A 42 -24.34 -36.80 -13.23
N GLU A 43 -23.97 -37.00 -14.51
CA GLU A 43 -24.86 -36.69 -15.63
C GLU A 43 -26.17 -37.48 -15.54
N LYS A 44 -26.07 -38.78 -15.19
CA LYS A 44 -27.23 -39.65 -14.99
C LYS A 44 -28.05 -39.23 -13.79
N ALA A 45 -27.40 -38.99 -12.65
CA ALA A 45 -28.07 -38.61 -11.40
C ALA A 45 -28.82 -37.27 -11.53
N ASN A 46 -28.24 -36.30 -12.24
CA ASN A 46 -28.86 -34.99 -12.47
C ASN A 46 -29.85 -34.96 -13.64
N GLY A 47 -30.10 -36.08 -14.32
CA GLY A 47 -31.03 -36.17 -15.44
C GLY A 47 -30.65 -35.32 -16.66
N VAL A 48 -29.35 -35.13 -16.91
CA VAL A 48 -28.85 -34.34 -18.05
C VAL A 48 -28.37 -35.24 -19.19
N SER A 49 -28.23 -34.68 -20.40
CA SER A 49 -27.74 -35.41 -21.56
C SER A 49 -26.32 -35.95 -21.35
N SER A 50 -26.08 -37.19 -21.79
CA SER A 50 -24.73 -37.77 -21.85
C SER A 50 -23.75 -36.83 -22.57
N GLY A 51 -22.59 -36.61 -21.97
CA GLY A 51 -21.57 -35.70 -22.48
C GLY A 51 -21.70 -34.25 -22.00
N LYS A 52 -22.75 -33.86 -21.28
CA LYS A 52 -22.91 -32.46 -20.81
C LYS A 52 -21.74 -31.99 -19.93
N TYR A 53 -21.26 -32.85 -19.03
CA TYR A 53 -20.14 -32.55 -18.14
C TYR A 53 -18.83 -33.09 -18.75
N THR A 54 -18.83 -34.34 -19.20
CA THR A 54 -17.62 -35.02 -19.72
C THR A 54 -17.07 -34.42 -21.02
N ILE A 55 -17.94 -33.89 -21.89
CA ILE A 55 -17.55 -33.26 -23.16
C ILE A 55 -17.80 -31.74 -23.12
N GLY A 56 -18.95 -31.34 -22.59
CA GLY A 56 -19.39 -29.94 -22.53
C GLY A 56 -18.55 -29.10 -21.57
N LEU A 57 -18.28 -29.61 -20.36
CA LEU A 57 -17.33 -28.99 -19.43
C LEU A 57 -15.91 -29.55 -19.61
N GLY A 58 -15.78 -30.76 -20.16
CA GLY A 58 -14.50 -31.45 -20.28
C GLY A 58 -13.99 -31.97 -18.94
N GLN A 59 -14.90 -32.30 -18.01
CA GLN A 59 -14.57 -32.78 -16.67
C GLN A 59 -14.88 -34.27 -16.55
N LEU A 60 -13.95 -35.05 -16.00
CA LEU A 60 -14.06 -36.51 -15.86
C LEU A 60 -14.49 -36.91 -14.45
N GLU A 61 -13.87 -36.30 -13.45
CA GLU A 61 -14.08 -36.60 -12.04
C GLU A 61 -14.03 -35.29 -11.23
N MET A 62 -14.68 -35.26 -10.07
CA MET A 62 -14.67 -34.10 -9.17
C MET A 62 -14.30 -34.54 -7.75
N ALA A 63 -13.21 -34.00 -7.21
CA ALA A 63 -12.80 -34.27 -5.85
C ALA A 63 -13.62 -33.44 -4.87
N PHE A 64 -13.99 -34.03 -3.74
CA PHE A 64 -14.73 -33.34 -2.68
C PHE A 64 -14.36 -33.93 -1.32
N THR A 65 -14.61 -33.17 -0.26
CA THR A 65 -14.29 -33.58 1.12
C THR A 65 -15.55 -33.86 1.93
N GLY A 66 -15.38 -34.63 3.01
CA GLY A 66 -16.35 -34.68 4.11
C GLY A 66 -16.21 -33.48 5.07
N ASP A 67 -16.79 -33.61 6.26
CA ASP A 67 -16.75 -32.57 7.31
C ASP A 67 -15.44 -32.53 8.13
N ARG A 68 -14.54 -33.49 7.88
CA ARG A 68 -13.20 -33.59 8.50
C ARG A 68 -12.16 -32.72 7.84
N GLU A 69 -12.39 -32.20 6.65
CA GLU A 69 -11.39 -31.38 5.95
C GLU A 69 -11.91 -29.96 5.70
N ASP A 70 -11.08 -28.98 6.05
CA ASP A 70 -11.30 -27.56 5.80
C ASP A 70 -10.08 -26.94 5.12
N ILE A 71 -10.14 -25.64 4.82
CA ILE A 71 -9.05 -24.93 4.15
C ILE A 71 -7.71 -25.06 4.87
N ASN A 72 -7.70 -25.05 6.21
CA ASN A 72 -6.47 -25.14 6.97
C ASN A 72 -5.94 -26.58 6.93
N SER A 73 -6.79 -27.59 7.02
CA SER A 73 -6.35 -28.99 7.04
C SER A 73 -5.74 -29.42 5.70
N ILE A 74 -6.32 -29.00 4.57
CA ILE A 74 -5.76 -29.28 3.24
C ILE A 74 -4.46 -28.52 3.01
N ALA A 75 -4.35 -27.29 3.51
CA ALA A 75 -3.13 -26.48 3.43
C ALA A 75 -2.00 -27.03 4.31
N LEU A 76 -2.31 -27.45 5.55
CA LEU A 76 -1.39 -28.15 6.45
C LEU A 76 -0.86 -29.43 5.81
N THR A 77 -1.73 -30.20 5.15
CA THR A 77 -1.36 -31.45 4.49
C THR A 77 -0.39 -31.22 3.33
N ALA A 78 -0.68 -30.25 2.45
CA ALA A 78 0.20 -29.91 1.35
C ALA A 78 1.57 -29.39 1.84
N LEU A 79 1.58 -28.51 2.85
CA LEU A 79 2.81 -27.96 3.42
C LEU A 79 3.66 -29.05 4.10
N ALA A 80 3.06 -29.89 4.95
CA ALA A 80 3.76 -30.99 5.60
C ALA A 80 4.36 -31.96 4.58
N GLY A 81 3.59 -32.31 3.54
CA GLY A 81 4.07 -33.17 2.45
C GLY A 81 5.27 -32.56 1.71
N LEU A 82 5.26 -31.25 1.45
CA LEU A 82 6.37 -30.54 0.82
C LEU A 82 7.64 -30.63 1.70
N LEU A 83 7.52 -30.28 2.98
CA LEU A 83 8.65 -30.28 3.92
C LEU A 83 9.26 -31.68 4.05
N GLU A 84 8.41 -32.72 4.20
CA GLU A 84 8.86 -34.09 4.43
C GLU A 84 9.49 -34.72 3.19
N LYS A 85 8.82 -34.66 2.04
CA LYS A 85 9.29 -35.33 0.81
C LYS A 85 10.57 -34.72 0.25
N PHE A 86 10.75 -33.41 0.46
CA PHE A 86 11.96 -32.72 0.03
C PHE A 86 13.00 -32.55 1.13
N SER A 87 12.69 -32.98 2.36
CA SER A 87 13.56 -32.87 3.54
C SER A 87 14.03 -31.44 3.79
N ILE A 88 13.08 -30.50 3.77
CA ILE A 88 13.32 -29.07 3.96
C ILE A 88 13.33 -28.76 5.46
N ASP A 89 14.41 -28.13 5.95
CA ASP A 89 14.46 -27.65 7.33
C ASP A 89 13.49 -26.48 7.50
N PRO A 90 12.55 -26.52 8.46
CA PRO A 90 11.66 -25.39 8.71
C PRO A 90 12.37 -24.06 9.04
N ASN A 91 13.62 -24.10 9.52
CA ASN A 91 14.43 -22.91 9.76
C ASN A 91 14.97 -22.27 8.48
N ASP A 92 14.99 -23.00 7.37
CA ASP A 92 15.37 -22.47 6.05
C ASP A 92 14.23 -21.69 5.39
N ILE A 93 13.10 -21.45 6.08
CA ILE A 93 11.94 -20.72 5.56
C ILE A 93 11.92 -19.31 6.16
N GLY A 94 12.07 -18.28 5.31
CA GLY A 94 11.99 -16.87 5.71
C GLY A 94 10.67 -16.20 5.32
N ARG A 95 9.89 -16.82 4.42
CA ARG A 95 8.55 -16.35 4.05
C ARG A 95 7.59 -17.50 3.83
N LEU A 96 6.37 -17.37 4.33
CA LEU A 96 5.25 -18.29 4.09
C LEU A 96 4.00 -17.48 3.79
N GLU A 97 3.46 -17.61 2.57
CA GLU A 97 2.29 -16.85 2.12
C GLU A 97 1.21 -17.78 1.56
N VAL A 98 -0.06 -17.49 1.86
CA VAL A 98 -1.20 -18.34 1.49
C VAL A 98 -2.12 -17.61 0.53
N GLY A 99 -2.40 -18.22 -0.63
CA GLY A 99 -3.48 -17.81 -1.51
C GLY A 99 -4.72 -18.66 -1.30
N THR A 100 -5.86 -18.05 -0.98
CA THR A 100 -7.14 -18.76 -0.88
C THR A 100 -8.31 -17.79 -1.04
N GLU A 101 -9.47 -18.31 -1.46
CA GLU A 101 -10.76 -17.63 -1.38
C GLU A 101 -11.78 -18.40 -0.52
N THR A 102 -11.32 -19.43 0.19
CA THR A 102 -12.10 -20.23 1.14
C THR A 102 -11.84 -19.71 2.56
N LEU A 103 -12.63 -18.73 2.99
CA LEU A 103 -12.46 -18.10 4.30
C LEU A 103 -13.27 -18.81 5.38
N ILE A 104 -12.62 -19.18 6.47
CA ILE A 104 -13.26 -19.71 7.69
C ILE A 104 -13.10 -18.80 8.91
N ASP A 105 -12.31 -17.73 8.77
CA ASP A 105 -12.15 -16.64 9.73
C ASP A 105 -11.89 -15.34 8.95
N LYS A 106 -12.45 -14.22 9.43
CA LYS A 106 -12.38 -12.92 8.76
C LYS A 106 -11.12 -12.11 9.10
N SER A 107 -10.38 -12.54 10.12
CA SER A 107 -9.20 -11.84 10.64
C SER A 107 -8.00 -12.77 10.76
N LYS A 108 -8.17 -13.95 11.37
CA LYS A 108 -7.09 -14.92 11.56
C LYS A 108 -6.77 -15.61 10.24
N SER A 109 -5.58 -15.35 9.70
CA SER A 109 -5.12 -15.92 8.44
C SER A 109 -4.79 -17.42 8.54
N THR A 110 -5.05 -18.18 7.48
CA THR A 110 -4.59 -19.57 7.33
C THR A 110 -3.08 -19.69 7.53
N LYS A 111 -2.30 -18.69 7.07
CA LYS A 111 -0.84 -18.61 7.30
C LYS A 111 -0.48 -18.81 8.77
N THR A 112 -1.19 -18.16 9.70
CA THR A 112 -0.89 -18.31 11.15
C THR A 112 -1.19 -19.69 11.70
N VAL A 113 -2.07 -20.46 11.06
CA VAL A 113 -2.30 -21.88 11.41
C VAL A 113 -1.15 -22.74 10.90
N LEU A 114 -0.67 -22.47 9.68
CA LEU A 114 0.45 -23.18 9.06
C LEU A 114 1.78 -22.99 9.82
N MET A 115 1.95 -21.87 10.54
CA MET A 115 3.12 -21.65 11.41
C MET A 115 3.35 -22.78 12.42
N SER A 116 2.31 -23.57 12.77
CA SER A 116 2.46 -24.75 13.64
C SER A 116 3.40 -25.82 13.08
N LEU A 117 3.67 -25.82 11.77
CA LEU A 117 4.61 -26.73 11.12
C LEU A 117 6.05 -26.19 11.06
N LEU A 118 6.28 -24.93 11.46
CA LEU A 118 7.61 -24.31 11.43
C LEU A 118 8.34 -24.34 12.78
N GLY A 119 7.77 -25.02 13.79
CA GLY A 119 8.40 -25.20 15.09
C GLY A 119 8.71 -23.87 15.78
N ASP A 120 9.97 -23.69 16.17
CA ASP A 120 10.45 -22.49 16.86
C ASP A 120 10.80 -21.34 15.89
N ASN A 121 10.78 -21.56 14.58
CA ASN A 121 11.01 -20.50 13.59
C ASN A 121 9.80 -19.56 13.50
N GLN A 122 9.87 -18.44 14.21
CA GLN A 122 8.81 -17.43 14.27
C GLN A 122 9.07 -16.21 13.37
N ASP A 123 10.31 -16.04 12.89
CA ASP A 123 10.70 -14.94 12.00
C ASP A 123 10.46 -15.34 10.54
N VAL A 124 9.17 -15.35 10.16
CA VAL A 124 8.70 -15.78 8.84
C VAL A 124 7.67 -14.78 8.31
N GLU A 125 8.03 -14.04 7.27
CA GLU A 125 7.15 -13.07 6.60
C GLU A 125 5.95 -13.74 5.89
N GLY A 126 5.02 -12.92 5.40
CA GLY A 126 3.87 -13.35 4.60
C GLY A 126 2.57 -13.49 5.40
N VAL A 127 1.45 -13.45 4.67
CA VAL A 127 0.07 -13.47 5.20
C VAL A 127 -0.84 -14.32 4.30
N THR A 128 -2.16 -14.23 4.48
CA THR A 128 -3.12 -14.76 3.51
C THR A 128 -3.55 -13.65 2.56
N THR A 129 -3.43 -13.88 1.24
CA THR A 129 -3.77 -12.94 0.18
C THR A 129 -4.99 -13.45 -0.60
N VAL A 130 -6.01 -12.60 -0.78
CA VAL A 130 -7.34 -12.98 -1.26
C VAL A 130 -7.74 -12.11 -2.45
N ASN A 131 -8.02 -12.75 -3.60
CA ASN A 131 -8.82 -12.21 -4.70
C ASN A 131 -9.28 -13.39 -5.56
N ALA A 132 -10.40 -14.03 -5.21
CA ALA A 132 -10.91 -15.22 -5.90
C ALA A 132 -9.76 -16.24 -6.19
N CYS A 133 -9.81 -16.91 -7.35
CA CYS A 133 -8.77 -17.83 -7.82
C CYS A 133 -7.38 -17.20 -8.08
N TYR A 134 -7.19 -15.88 -7.92
CA TYR A 134 -5.91 -15.21 -8.18
C TYR A 134 -4.95 -15.20 -6.98
N GLY A 135 -5.45 -15.43 -5.76
CA GLY A 135 -4.69 -15.28 -4.51
C GLY A 135 -3.35 -16.05 -4.48
N GLY A 136 -3.31 -17.27 -5.03
CA GLY A 136 -2.07 -18.06 -5.12
C GLY A 136 -1.00 -17.43 -6.00
N THR A 137 -1.39 -16.87 -7.15
CA THR A 137 -0.48 -16.16 -8.04
C THR A 137 0.00 -14.86 -7.39
N ALA A 138 -0.86 -14.13 -6.68
CA ALA A 138 -0.42 -12.96 -5.91
C ALA A 138 0.67 -13.33 -4.89
N ALA A 139 0.47 -14.41 -4.13
CA ALA A 139 1.45 -14.92 -3.17
C ALA A 139 2.77 -15.37 -3.83
N LEU A 140 2.71 -16.02 -5.01
CA LEU A 140 3.88 -16.34 -5.83
C LEU A 140 4.67 -15.08 -6.22
N LEU A 141 3.98 -14.08 -6.77
CA LEU A 141 4.63 -12.85 -7.21
C LEU A 141 5.22 -12.05 -6.04
N ASN A 142 4.55 -12.05 -4.88
CA ASN A 142 5.06 -11.44 -3.65
C ASN A 142 6.31 -12.16 -3.15
N SER A 143 6.33 -13.49 -3.20
CA SER A 143 7.46 -14.31 -2.75
C SER A 143 8.69 -14.16 -3.66
N ILE A 144 8.49 -14.11 -4.98
CA ILE A 144 9.57 -13.81 -5.93
C ILE A 144 10.10 -12.40 -5.68
N ALA A 145 9.20 -11.41 -5.55
CA ALA A 145 9.60 -10.04 -5.27
C ALA A 145 10.36 -9.91 -3.94
N TRP A 146 9.98 -10.68 -2.91
CA TRP A 146 10.69 -10.73 -1.63
C TRP A 146 12.09 -11.30 -1.79
N ILE A 147 12.27 -12.45 -2.47
CA ILE A 147 13.60 -13.03 -2.75
C ILE A 147 14.47 -12.07 -3.56
N GLU A 148 13.90 -11.40 -4.56
CA GLU A 148 14.63 -10.42 -5.38
C GLU A 148 14.86 -9.07 -4.68
N SER A 149 14.28 -8.87 -3.50
CA SER A 149 14.39 -7.62 -2.74
C SER A 149 15.61 -7.63 -1.82
N SER A 150 15.86 -6.45 -1.25
CA SER A 150 16.81 -6.28 -0.17
C SER A 150 16.40 -6.89 1.17
N ALA A 151 15.12 -7.19 1.35
CA ALA A 151 14.61 -7.82 2.56
C ALA A 151 14.85 -9.34 2.57
N TRP A 152 15.35 -9.90 1.47
CA TRP A 152 15.69 -11.31 1.42
C TRP A 152 16.86 -11.62 2.35
N ASP A 153 16.66 -12.63 3.20
CA ASP A 153 17.57 -13.07 4.24
C ASP A 153 18.34 -14.36 3.86
N GLY A 154 18.28 -14.75 2.59
CA GLY A 154 18.90 -15.98 2.07
C GLY A 154 18.04 -17.24 2.20
N ARG A 155 16.94 -17.20 2.97
CA ARG A 155 16.04 -18.35 3.19
C ARG A 155 15.03 -18.52 2.07
N TYR A 156 14.41 -19.69 1.98
CA TYR A 156 13.36 -19.97 1.00
C TYR A 156 12.05 -19.27 1.34
N ALA A 157 11.23 -19.07 0.31
CA ALA A 157 9.82 -18.73 0.48
C ALA A 157 8.95 -19.95 0.17
N ILE A 158 7.83 -20.10 0.86
CA ILE A 158 6.79 -21.08 0.54
C ILE A 158 5.50 -20.35 0.20
N VAL A 159 4.88 -20.77 -0.90
CA VAL A 159 3.52 -20.37 -1.26
C VAL A 159 2.60 -21.55 -1.16
N VAL A 160 1.49 -21.39 -0.44
CA VAL A 160 0.42 -22.40 -0.37
C VAL A 160 -0.83 -21.83 -1.02
N ALA A 161 -1.25 -22.42 -2.13
CA ALA A 161 -2.53 -22.13 -2.76
C ALA A 161 -3.50 -23.25 -2.43
N ALA A 162 -4.67 -22.96 -1.86
CA ALA A 162 -5.59 -23.99 -1.39
C ALA A 162 -7.04 -23.51 -1.40
N ASP A 163 -7.97 -24.37 -1.79
CA ASP A 163 -9.40 -24.04 -1.79
C ASP A 163 -10.31 -25.27 -1.80
N ILE A 164 -11.54 -25.03 -1.32
CA ILE A 164 -12.68 -25.96 -1.41
C ILE A 164 -13.75 -25.26 -2.26
N ALA A 165 -13.83 -25.60 -3.55
CA ALA A 165 -14.75 -24.99 -4.50
C ALA A 165 -16.11 -25.70 -4.49
N VAL A 166 -17.07 -25.11 -3.79
CA VAL A 166 -18.43 -25.66 -3.63
C VAL A 166 -19.49 -24.69 -4.15
N TYR A 167 -20.54 -25.26 -4.72
CA TYR A 167 -21.67 -24.53 -5.28
C TYR A 167 -22.99 -25.12 -4.80
N ALA A 168 -23.99 -24.24 -4.72
CA ALA A 168 -25.37 -24.63 -4.47
C ALA A 168 -25.86 -25.64 -5.53
N GLU A 169 -26.99 -26.29 -5.25
CA GLU A 169 -27.62 -27.18 -6.23
C GLU A 169 -27.93 -26.43 -7.53
N GLY A 170 -27.55 -27.01 -8.66
CA GLY A 170 -27.73 -26.39 -9.96
C GLY A 170 -26.54 -26.60 -10.91
N PRO A 171 -26.51 -25.85 -12.03
CA PRO A 171 -25.61 -26.11 -13.14
C PRO A 171 -24.13 -25.83 -12.85
N ALA A 172 -23.81 -25.11 -11.78
CA ALA A 172 -22.43 -24.83 -11.37
C ALA A 172 -21.82 -25.93 -10.49
N ARG A 173 -22.63 -26.75 -9.80
CA ARG A 173 -22.13 -27.83 -8.92
C ARG A 173 -21.12 -28.78 -9.59
N PRO A 174 -21.30 -29.21 -10.86
CA PRO A 174 -20.34 -30.08 -11.53
C PRO A 174 -18.98 -29.43 -11.84
N THR A 175 -18.83 -28.12 -11.60
CA THR A 175 -17.56 -27.38 -11.76
C THR A 175 -16.81 -27.17 -10.45
N GLY A 176 -17.30 -27.75 -9.34
CA GLY A 176 -16.60 -27.73 -8.06
C GLY A 176 -15.31 -28.55 -8.07
N GLY A 177 -14.68 -28.64 -6.91
CA GLY A 177 -13.45 -29.38 -6.69
C GLY A 177 -12.80 -29.01 -5.37
N CYS A 178 -11.71 -29.68 -5.02
CA CYS A 178 -10.96 -29.38 -3.81
C CYS A 178 -9.50 -29.79 -3.98
N GLY A 179 -8.59 -28.93 -3.51
CA GLY A 179 -7.17 -29.24 -3.50
C GLY A 179 -6.31 -28.11 -2.94
N ALA A 180 -5.06 -28.46 -2.65
CA ALA A 180 -4.04 -27.54 -2.22
C ALA A 180 -2.72 -27.84 -2.94
N VAL A 181 -1.92 -26.82 -3.19
CA VAL A 181 -0.55 -26.96 -3.72
C VAL A 181 0.37 -26.07 -2.89
N ALA A 182 1.43 -26.66 -2.36
CA ALA A 182 2.52 -25.95 -1.71
C ALA A 182 3.72 -25.93 -2.66
N VAL A 183 4.29 -24.76 -2.91
CA VAL A 183 5.49 -24.59 -3.76
C VAL A 183 6.60 -23.90 -2.97
N LEU A 184 7.81 -24.47 -3.05
CA LEU A 184 9.03 -23.87 -2.52
C LEU A 184 9.64 -22.96 -3.58
N ILE A 185 9.95 -21.72 -3.20
CA ILE A 185 10.52 -20.70 -4.07
C ILE A 185 11.92 -20.32 -3.58
N GLY A 186 12.87 -20.22 -4.51
CA GLY A 186 14.24 -19.83 -4.22
C GLY A 186 15.07 -19.56 -5.49
N PRO A 187 16.34 -19.17 -5.33
CA PRO A 187 17.27 -18.97 -6.44
C PRO A 187 17.66 -20.30 -7.11
N ASP A 188 18.25 -20.21 -8.30
CA ASP A 188 18.71 -21.36 -9.10
C ASP A 188 17.63 -22.43 -9.35
N ALA A 189 16.38 -21.98 -9.49
CA ALA A 189 15.24 -22.89 -9.61
C ALA A 189 15.25 -23.68 -10.93
N PRO A 190 14.80 -24.95 -10.92
CA PRO A 190 14.57 -25.74 -12.13
C PRO A 190 13.40 -25.23 -12.98
N LEU A 191 12.45 -24.50 -12.37
CA LEU A 191 11.43 -23.72 -13.08
C LEU A 191 11.57 -22.25 -12.68
N ALA A 192 12.44 -21.53 -13.36
CA ALA A 192 12.72 -20.13 -13.07
C ALA A 192 11.62 -19.22 -13.65
N VAL A 193 11.24 -18.17 -12.93
CA VAL A 193 10.30 -17.16 -13.44
C VAL A 193 11.08 -16.17 -14.29
N ASN A 194 10.59 -15.88 -15.50
CA ASN A 194 11.12 -14.77 -16.27
C ASN A 194 10.54 -13.45 -15.75
N ALA A 195 11.26 -12.78 -14.85
CA ALA A 195 10.83 -11.53 -14.21
C ALA A 195 10.47 -10.41 -15.22
N CYS A 196 11.06 -10.45 -16.42
CA CYS A 196 10.79 -9.50 -17.49
C CYS A 196 9.59 -9.87 -18.37
N ALA A 197 9.06 -11.09 -18.28
CA ALA A 197 7.94 -11.56 -19.11
C ALA A 197 6.68 -11.79 -18.24
N ARG A 198 6.03 -10.68 -17.86
CA ARG A 198 4.78 -10.68 -17.10
C ARG A 198 3.87 -9.51 -17.50
N THR A 199 2.57 -9.75 -17.63
CA THR A 199 1.54 -8.73 -17.86
C THR A 199 0.30 -9.01 -17.04
N THR A 200 -0.38 -7.95 -16.61
CA THR A 200 -1.52 -8.02 -15.70
C THR A 200 -2.69 -7.21 -16.25
N HIS A 201 -3.88 -7.79 -16.12
CA HIS A 201 -5.18 -7.16 -16.32
C HIS A 201 -5.88 -7.02 -14.96
N ALA A 202 -6.47 -5.85 -14.71
CA ALA A 202 -7.26 -5.58 -13.52
C ALA A 202 -8.47 -4.72 -13.92
N CYS A 203 -9.66 -5.10 -13.47
CA CYS A 203 -10.88 -4.30 -13.64
C CYS A 203 -11.85 -4.54 -12.48
N ASP A 204 -12.84 -3.66 -12.31
CA ASP A 204 -13.93 -3.82 -11.35
C ASP A 204 -15.14 -4.46 -12.06
N VAL A 205 -15.56 -5.64 -11.60
CA VAL A 205 -16.68 -6.41 -12.17
C VAL A 205 -17.27 -7.40 -11.17
N TRP A 206 -18.58 -7.66 -11.29
CA TRP A 206 -19.34 -8.56 -10.41
C TRP A 206 -19.68 -9.89 -11.09
N ASP A 207 -18.70 -10.53 -11.72
CA ASP A 207 -18.89 -11.77 -12.47
C ASP A 207 -19.04 -13.02 -11.57
N PHE A 208 -18.24 -13.07 -10.50
CA PHE A 208 -18.33 -14.07 -9.42
C PHE A 208 -17.83 -13.44 -8.12
N PHE A 209 -18.60 -13.58 -7.05
CA PHE A 209 -18.28 -13.00 -5.74
C PHE A 209 -19.04 -13.69 -4.60
N LYS A 210 -18.52 -13.60 -3.36
CA LYS A 210 -19.10 -14.20 -2.15
C LYS A 210 -19.52 -13.11 -1.15
N PRO A 211 -20.70 -12.47 -1.33
CA PRO A 211 -21.13 -11.36 -0.47
C PRO A 211 -21.78 -11.83 0.83
N ASP A 212 -22.28 -13.06 0.87
CA ASP A 212 -22.96 -13.64 2.03
C ASP A 212 -21.95 -14.43 2.85
N MET A 213 -21.61 -13.92 4.03
CA MET A 213 -20.61 -14.53 4.91
C MET A 213 -21.14 -15.73 5.70
N SER A 214 -22.45 -16.02 5.63
CA SER A 214 -23.07 -17.19 6.27
C SER A 214 -23.17 -18.40 5.32
N SER A 215 -22.68 -18.25 4.09
CA SER A 215 -22.77 -19.27 3.05
C SER A 215 -21.45 -19.37 2.30
N GLU A 216 -20.97 -20.59 2.08
CA GLU A 216 -19.81 -20.83 1.21
C GLU A 216 -20.12 -20.62 -0.27
N TYR A 217 -21.40 -20.63 -0.64
CA TYR A 217 -21.82 -20.60 -2.03
C TYR A 217 -21.69 -19.19 -2.62
N PRO A 218 -21.02 -19.05 -3.77
CA PRO A 218 -20.85 -17.77 -4.43
C PRO A 218 -22.12 -17.33 -5.16
N ARG A 219 -22.23 -16.02 -5.38
CA ARG A 219 -23.06 -15.47 -6.46
C ARG A 219 -22.24 -15.49 -7.75
N VAL A 220 -22.82 -16.01 -8.82
CA VAL A 220 -22.14 -16.16 -10.10
C VAL A 220 -23.06 -15.79 -11.26
N ASP A 221 -22.58 -14.91 -12.14
CA ASP A 221 -23.11 -14.73 -13.49
C ASP A 221 -22.22 -15.50 -14.46
N GLY A 222 -22.64 -16.71 -14.84
CA GLY A 222 -21.82 -17.61 -15.64
C GLY A 222 -21.54 -17.11 -17.07
N ALA A 223 -22.39 -16.24 -17.63
CA ALA A 223 -22.17 -15.66 -18.96
C ALA A 223 -21.19 -14.48 -18.87
N LEU A 224 -21.36 -13.62 -17.87
CA LEU A 224 -20.44 -12.52 -17.59
C LEU A 224 -19.05 -13.05 -17.23
N SER A 225 -18.95 -14.06 -16.37
CA SER A 225 -17.67 -14.65 -15.94
C SER A 225 -16.85 -15.21 -17.09
N GLN A 226 -17.48 -15.90 -18.06
CA GLN A 226 -16.79 -16.34 -19.28
C GLN A 226 -16.28 -15.15 -20.12
N SER A 227 -17.10 -14.12 -20.27
CA SER A 227 -16.75 -12.93 -21.06
C SER A 227 -15.60 -12.14 -20.42
N CYS A 228 -15.64 -11.96 -19.10
CA CYS A 228 -14.57 -11.34 -18.31
C CYS A 228 -13.26 -12.13 -18.40
N TYR A 229 -13.32 -13.46 -18.30
CA TYR A 229 -12.16 -14.34 -18.43
C TYR A 229 -11.49 -14.19 -19.80
N LEU A 230 -12.26 -14.26 -20.89
CA LEU A 230 -11.72 -14.14 -22.26
C LEU A 230 -11.19 -12.73 -22.55
N ARG A 231 -11.85 -11.68 -22.03
CA ARG A 231 -11.36 -10.31 -22.12
C ARG A 231 -10.01 -10.13 -21.42
N ALA A 232 -9.87 -10.72 -20.22
CA ALA A 232 -8.61 -10.66 -19.48
C ALA A 232 -7.48 -11.41 -20.22
N ILE A 233 -7.80 -12.51 -20.91
CA ILE A 233 -6.86 -13.18 -21.82
C ILE A 233 -6.43 -12.27 -22.95
N ASP A 234 -7.37 -11.68 -23.69
CA ASP A 234 -7.06 -10.83 -24.85
C ASP A 234 -6.10 -9.69 -24.44
N ASP A 235 -6.38 -9.03 -23.31
CA ASP A 235 -5.55 -7.93 -22.80
C ASP A 235 -4.18 -8.40 -22.27
N CYS A 236 -4.15 -9.45 -21.44
CA CYS A 236 -2.89 -9.96 -20.91
C CYS A 236 -1.97 -10.47 -22.02
N TYR A 237 -2.51 -11.27 -22.94
CA TYR A 237 -1.76 -11.92 -24.00
C TYR A 237 -1.25 -10.92 -25.04
N SER A 238 -2.08 -9.95 -25.47
CA SER A 238 -1.64 -8.91 -26.40
C SER A 238 -0.47 -8.11 -25.83
N ARG A 239 -0.59 -7.63 -24.58
CA ARG A 239 0.51 -6.92 -23.90
C ARG A 239 1.74 -7.79 -23.69
N PHE A 240 1.54 -9.08 -23.42
CA PHE A 240 2.62 -10.03 -23.19
C PHE A 240 3.43 -10.19 -24.47
N ALA A 241 2.76 -10.45 -25.58
CA ALA A 241 3.39 -10.57 -26.88
C ALA A 241 4.13 -9.28 -27.29
N ASP A 242 3.51 -8.11 -27.11
CA ASP A 242 4.17 -6.83 -27.35
C ASP A 242 5.40 -6.62 -26.43
N LYS A 243 5.38 -7.13 -25.21
CA LYS A 243 6.52 -7.08 -24.29
C LYS A 243 7.64 -8.02 -24.75
N LYS A 244 7.31 -9.23 -25.22
CA LYS A 244 8.28 -10.19 -25.77
C LYS A 244 8.96 -9.66 -27.03
N GLU A 245 8.23 -8.91 -27.85
CA GLU A 245 8.73 -8.31 -29.09
C GLU A 245 9.59 -7.05 -28.87
N ARG A 246 9.47 -6.37 -27.72
CA ARG A 246 10.20 -5.13 -27.39
C ARG A 246 11.57 -5.30 -26.70
N SER A 247 12.04 -6.54 -26.52
CA SER A 247 13.30 -6.80 -25.79
C SER A 247 14.52 -6.12 -26.43
N THR A 248 15.43 -5.57 -25.61
CA THR A 248 16.58 -4.73 -25.98
C THR A 248 17.74 -5.44 -26.68
N ASP A 249 17.59 -6.70 -27.07
CA ASP A 249 18.61 -7.39 -27.86
C ASP A 249 18.58 -6.92 -29.31
N ALA A 250 19.70 -6.41 -29.81
CA ALA A 250 19.85 -5.94 -31.19
C ALA A 250 19.56 -7.03 -32.26
N ALA A 251 19.54 -8.31 -31.86
CA ALA A 251 19.12 -9.44 -32.70
C ALA A 251 17.58 -9.58 -32.84
N ALA A 252 16.79 -8.92 -31.99
CA ALA A 252 15.32 -9.03 -31.94
C ALA A 252 14.60 -8.15 -32.98
N ALA A 253 15.27 -7.15 -33.57
CA ALA A 253 14.69 -6.33 -34.65
C ALA A 253 14.33 -7.14 -35.91
N THR A 254 14.84 -8.37 -36.02
CA THR A 254 14.51 -9.37 -37.06
C THR A 254 13.72 -10.58 -36.54
N ALA A 255 13.30 -10.60 -35.27
CA ALA A 255 12.63 -11.76 -34.68
C ALA A 255 11.18 -11.90 -35.16
N ALA A 256 10.76 -13.16 -35.35
CA ALA A 256 9.37 -13.48 -35.66
C ALA A 256 8.42 -12.97 -34.56
N PRO A 257 7.20 -12.52 -34.91
CA PRO A 257 6.21 -12.10 -33.91
C PRO A 257 5.91 -13.22 -32.91
N TYR A 258 5.60 -12.84 -31.67
CA TYR A 258 5.21 -13.79 -30.63
C TYR A 258 3.76 -14.24 -30.87
N THR A 259 3.56 -15.55 -30.94
CA THR A 259 2.29 -16.22 -31.27
C THR A 259 1.91 -17.26 -30.22
N ALA A 260 0.71 -17.82 -30.35
CA ALA A 260 0.18 -18.88 -29.49
C ALA A 260 1.02 -20.15 -29.54
N GLU A 261 1.95 -20.25 -30.51
CA GLU A 261 2.86 -21.37 -30.68
C GLU A 261 4.31 -21.05 -30.27
N SER A 262 4.57 -19.84 -29.76
CA SER A 262 5.92 -19.40 -29.38
C SER A 262 6.41 -19.96 -28.05
N ALA A 263 5.51 -20.37 -27.14
CA ALA A 263 5.88 -21.11 -25.93
C ALA A 263 5.62 -22.62 -26.12
N ASP A 264 6.48 -23.45 -25.54
CA ASP A 264 6.39 -24.91 -25.60
C ASP A 264 5.12 -25.41 -24.92
N HIS A 265 4.76 -24.78 -23.80
CA HIS A 265 3.52 -25.07 -23.09
C HIS A 265 2.75 -23.81 -22.69
N PHE A 266 1.43 -23.94 -22.65
CA PHE A 266 0.52 -22.95 -22.07
C PHE A 266 -0.33 -23.59 -20.98
N LEU A 267 -0.34 -22.97 -19.81
CA LEU A 267 -1.15 -23.34 -18.67
C LEU A 267 -2.13 -22.22 -18.35
N PHE A 268 -3.33 -22.57 -17.92
CA PHE A 268 -4.39 -21.62 -17.59
C PHE A 268 -4.96 -21.96 -16.22
N HIS A 269 -5.61 -21.00 -15.57
CA HIS A 269 -6.61 -21.33 -14.57
C HIS A 269 -7.69 -22.23 -15.22
N SER A 270 -7.99 -23.35 -14.58
CA SER A 270 -8.90 -24.38 -15.09
C SER A 270 -10.15 -24.49 -14.20
N PRO A 271 -11.14 -23.58 -14.30
CA PRO A 271 -12.42 -23.79 -13.63
C PRO A 271 -13.15 -25.01 -14.23
N TYR A 272 -12.99 -25.20 -15.54
CA TYR A 272 -13.31 -26.44 -16.23
C TYR A 272 -12.58 -26.49 -17.58
N ASN A 273 -12.28 -27.69 -18.07
CA ASN A 273 -11.35 -27.85 -19.18
C ASN A 273 -11.86 -27.26 -20.51
N LYS A 274 -13.18 -27.17 -20.73
CA LYS A 274 -13.73 -26.50 -21.92
C LYS A 274 -13.32 -25.03 -21.98
N LEU A 275 -13.28 -24.33 -20.84
CA LEU A 275 -12.84 -22.93 -20.83
C LEU A 275 -11.37 -22.83 -21.20
N VAL A 276 -10.52 -23.75 -20.74
CA VAL A 276 -9.10 -23.84 -21.13
C VAL A 276 -8.94 -24.03 -22.64
N GLN A 277 -9.72 -24.94 -23.25
CA GLN A 277 -9.75 -25.14 -24.70
C GLN A 277 -10.11 -23.84 -25.43
N LYS A 278 -11.18 -23.15 -24.99
CA LYS A 278 -11.60 -21.86 -25.57
C LYS A 278 -10.53 -20.79 -25.41
N SER A 279 -9.88 -20.75 -24.25
CA SER A 279 -8.86 -19.77 -23.86
C SER A 279 -7.63 -19.86 -24.73
N TYR A 280 -7.10 -21.07 -24.91
CA TYR A 280 -5.95 -21.28 -25.78
C TYR A 280 -6.31 -21.02 -27.25
N ALA A 281 -7.49 -21.46 -27.69
CA ALA A 281 -7.97 -21.17 -29.03
C ALA A 281 -8.16 -19.67 -29.29
N ARG A 282 -8.53 -18.90 -28.26
CA ARG A 282 -8.65 -17.43 -28.33
C ARG A 282 -7.32 -16.75 -28.65
N LEU A 283 -6.18 -17.29 -28.23
CA LEU A 283 -4.86 -16.73 -28.55
C LEU A 283 -4.62 -16.66 -30.07
N PHE A 284 -5.07 -17.67 -30.83
CA PHE A 284 -4.98 -17.66 -32.30
C PHE A 284 -5.83 -16.56 -32.93
N PHE A 285 -6.95 -16.19 -32.32
CA PHE A 285 -7.74 -15.04 -32.74
C PHE A 285 -6.98 -13.73 -32.50
N THR A 286 -6.38 -13.59 -31.32
CA THR A 286 -5.55 -12.43 -30.99
C THR A 286 -4.35 -12.33 -31.95
N ASP A 287 -3.69 -13.44 -32.28
CA ASP A 287 -2.62 -13.49 -33.27
C ASP A 287 -3.08 -13.05 -34.66
N ALA A 288 -4.23 -13.54 -35.12
CA ALA A 288 -4.80 -13.16 -36.41
C ALA A 288 -5.10 -11.65 -36.49
N ARG A 289 -5.67 -11.08 -35.42
CA ARG A 289 -5.94 -9.65 -35.32
C ARG A 289 -4.66 -8.81 -35.26
N ARG A 290 -3.65 -9.24 -34.50
CA ARG A 290 -2.33 -8.58 -34.44
C ARG A 290 -1.63 -8.61 -35.80
N CYS A 291 -1.71 -9.73 -36.52
CA CYS A 291 -1.18 -9.88 -37.87
C CYS A 291 -1.86 -8.90 -38.85
N SER A 292 -3.19 -8.86 -38.85
CA SER A 292 -3.99 -7.96 -39.68
C SER A 292 -3.74 -6.48 -39.35
N ALA A 293 -3.73 -6.10 -38.07
CA ALA A 293 -3.45 -4.74 -37.62
C ALA A 293 -2.04 -4.26 -38.02
N ALA A 294 -1.07 -5.17 -38.13
CA ALA A 294 0.28 -4.89 -38.61
C ALA A 294 0.39 -4.86 -40.15
N GLY A 295 -0.71 -5.03 -40.88
CA GLY A 295 -0.73 -5.07 -42.36
C GLY A 295 -0.04 -6.30 -42.96
N ARG A 296 0.12 -7.38 -42.19
CA ARG A 296 0.77 -8.62 -42.63
C ARG A 296 -0.26 -9.62 -43.18
N PRO A 297 0.06 -10.42 -44.20
CA PRO A 297 -0.84 -11.46 -44.69
C PRO A 297 -1.07 -12.53 -43.62
N LEU A 298 -2.31 -12.95 -43.44
CA LEU A 298 -2.67 -14.02 -42.51
C LEU A 298 -1.97 -15.33 -42.92
N PRO A 299 -1.32 -16.04 -41.98
CA PRO A 299 -0.86 -17.41 -42.21
C PRO A 299 -2.01 -18.32 -42.69
N PRO A 300 -1.76 -19.31 -43.58
CA PRO A 300 -2.81 -20.15 -44.14
C PRO A 300 -3.72 -20.85 -43.11
N HIS A 301 -3.15 -21.22 -41.95
CA HIS A 301 -3.91 -21.86 -40.88
C HIS A 301 -4.83 -20.90 -40.11
N LEU A 302 -4.60 -19.57 -40.18
CA LEU A 302 -5.45 -18.53 -39.60
C LEU A 302 -6.48 -17.97 -40.58
N ALA A 303 -6.38 -18.28 -41.88
CA ALA A 303 -7.31 -17.82 -42.91
C ALA A 303 -8.80 -18.07 -42.57
N PRO A 304 -9.20 -19.18 -41.92
CA PRO A 304 -10.59 -19.36 -41.50
C PRO A 304 -11.13 -18.29 -40.53
N LEU A 305 -10.28 -17.48 -39.91
CA LEU A 305 -10.66 -16.44 -38.93
C LEU A 305 -10.88 -15.05 -39.55
N GLU A 306 -10.57 -14.88 -40.84
CA GLU A 306 -10.68 -13.62 -41.57
C GLU A 306 -12.06 -12.92 -41.41
N PRO A 307 -13.21 -13.61 -41.40
CA PRO A 307 -14.51 -12.96 -41.27
C PRO A 307 -14.75 -12.18 -39.97
N TRP A 308 -13.91 -12.36 -38.94
CA TRP A 308 -14.10 -11.77 -37.61
C TRP A 308 -13.05 -10.73 -37.20
N LEU A 309 -12.07 -10.42 -38.07
CA LEU A 309 -10.92 -9.58 -37.67
C LEU A 309 -11.31 -8.14 -37.31
N ASP A 310 -12.29 -7.61 -38.02
CA ASP A 310 -12.82 -6.25 -37.83
C ASP A 310 -14.00 -6.19 -36.84
N ALA A 311 -14.44 -7.34 -36.31
CA ALA A 311 -15.55 -7.37 -35.35
C ALA A 311 -15.14 -6.74 -34.00
N PRO A 312 -16.05 -6.00 -33.33
CA PRO A 312 -15.87 -5.58 -31.94
C PRO A 312 -15.59 -6.79 -31.03
N LEU A 313 -14.67 -6.67 -30.07
CA LEU A 313 -14.26 -7.81 -29.24
C LEU A 313 -15.44 -8.37 -28.44
N GLU A 314 -16.29 -7.49 -27.93
CA GLU A 314 -17.51 -7.79 -27.20
C GLU A 314 -18.45 -8.73 -27.95
N ASP A 315 -18.58 -8.56 -29.27
CA ASP A 315 -19.45 -9.38 -30.11
C ASP A 315 -18.88 -10.78 -30.35
N THR A 316 -17.58 -10.95 -30.13
CA THR A 316 -16.87 -12.21 -30.43
C THR A 316 -16.85 -13.20 -29.28
N TYR A 317 -17.09 -12.78 -28.03
CA TYR A 317 -16.95 -13.67 -26.86
C TYR A 317 -17.98 -14.81 -26.85
N ASN A 318 -19.18 -14.56 -27.37
CA ASN A 318 -20.30 -15.51 -27.41
C ASN A 318 -20.62 -16.00 -28.83
N ASP A 319 -19.80 -15.68 -29.83
CA ASP A 319 -20.01 -16.12 -31.21
C ASP A 319 -19.68 -17.62 -31.37
N VAL A 320 -20.72 -18.41 -31.59
CA VAL A 320 -20.63 -19.87 -31.77
C VAL A 320 -19.86 -20.28 -33.03
N LYS A 321 -19.98 -19.51 -34.11
CA LYS A 321 -19.29 -19.78 -35.38
C LYS A 321 -17.80 -19.51 -35.23
N LEU A 322 -17.43 -18.39 -34.60
CA LEU A 322 -16.03 -18.10 -34.28
C LEU A 322 -15.45 -19.18 -33.37
N ALA A 323 -16.17 -19.56 -32.31
CA ALA A 323 -15.72 -20.61 -31.40
C ALA A 323 -15.47 -21.95 -32.11
N ALA A 324 -16.31 -22.32 -33.09
CA ALA A 324 -16.11 -23.51 -33.91
C ALA A 324 -14.88 -23.41 -34.82
N ALA A 325 -14.67 -22.26 -35.46
CA ALA A 325 -13.49 -21.99 -36.29
C ALA A 325 -12.20 -22.05 -35.45
N LEU A 326 -12.16 -21.36 -34.31
CA LEU A 326 -11.01 -21.34 -33.40
C LEU A 326 -10.69 -22.74 -32.87
N LYS A 327 -11.71 -23.54 -32.54
CA LYS A 327 -11.50 -24.94 -32.14
C LYS A 327 -10.78 -25.74 -33.24
N GLY A 328 -11.15 -25.54 -34.51
CA GLY A 328 -10.50 -26.19 -35.63
C GLY A 328 -9.03 -25.78 -35.78
N VAL A 329 -8.77 -24.47 -35.73
CA VAL A 329 -7.42 -23.89 -35.87
C VAL A 329 -6.48 -24.33 -34.74
N ALA A 330 -6.96 -24.32 -33.50
CA ALA A 330 -6.13 -24.58 -32.33
C ALA A 330 -6.00 -26.06 -31.95
N ALA A 331 -6.74 -26.99 -32.57
CA ALA A 331 -6.88 -28.37 -32.11
C ALA A 331 -5.54 -29.12 -31.95
N ALA A 332 -4.68 -29.06 -32.96
CA ALA A 332 -3.38 -29.74 -32.94
C ALA A 332 -2.44 -29.13 -31.89
N ALA A 333 -2.35 -27.80 -31.86
CA ALA A 333 -1.50 -27.07 -30.93
C ALA A 333 -1.98 -27.23 -29.47
N TYR A 334 -3.30 -27.26 -29.21
CA TYR A 334 -3.86 -27.52 -27.89
C TYR A 334 -3.43 -28.89 -27.35
N LYS A 335 -3.51 -29.93 -28.20
CA LYS A 335 -3.13 -31.29 -27.83
C LYS A 335 -1.64 -31.38 -27.44
N ALA A 336 -0.78 -30.65 -28.15
CA ALA A 336 0.66 -30.66 -27.90
C ALA A 336 1.06 -29.78 -26.70
N ARG A 337 0.51 -28.56 -26.60
CA ARG A 337 1.05 -27.50 -25.73
C ARG A 337 0.26 -27.28 -24.44
N VAL A 338 -0.99 -27.75 -24.36
CA VAL A 338 -1.89 -27.46 -23.22
C VAL A 338 -2.40 -28.72 -22.54
N ALA A 339 -2.80 -29.73 -23.32
CA ALA A 339 -3.40 -30.95 -22.79
C ALA A 339 -2.55 -31.68 -21.72
N PRO A 340 -1.20 -31.77 -21.81
CA PRO A 340 -0.39 -32.42 -20.78
C PRO A 340 -0.56 -31.82 -19.37
N GLY A 341 -0.71 -30.49 -19.28
CA GLY A 341 -0.89 -29.79 -18.01
C GLY A 341 -2.32 -29.85 -17.46
N CYS A 342 -3.29 -30.38 -18.20
CA CYS A 342 -4.71 -30.34 -17.82
C CYS A 342 -5.23 -31.60 -17.12
N VAL A 343 -4.50 -32.72 -17.20
CA VAL A 343 -5.00 -34.05 -16.80
C VAL A 343 -5.48 -34.06 -15.34
N LEU A 344 -4.72 -33.43 -14.44
CA LEU A 344 -5.11 -33.35 -13.04
C LEU A 344 -6.42 -32.56 -12.85
N SER A 345 -6.54 -31.36 -13.43
CA SER A 345 -7.75 -30.53 -13.32
C SER A 345 -9.02 -31.20 -13.86
N GLN A 346 -8.89 -32.05 -14.89
CA GLN A 346 -9.99 -32.85 -15.44
C GLN A 346 -10.49 -33.92 -14.46
N ARG A 347 -9.65 -34.32 -13.50
CA ARG A 347 -9.87 -35.44 -12.57
C ARG A 347 -10.14 -35.02 -11.13
N ILE A 348 -9.87 -33.77 -10.77
CA ILE A 348 -10.15 -33.24 -9.43
C ILE A 348 -11.15 -32.08 -9.44
N GLY A 349 -11.45 -31.52 -10.62
CA GLY A 349 -12.32 -30.36 -10.76
C GLY A 349 -11.59 -29.03 -10.46
N ASN A 350 -12.36 -28.00 -10.15
CA ASN A 350 -11.81 -26.67 -9.89
C ASN A 350 -11.25 -26.59 -8.46
N THR A 351 -9.99 -26.20 -8.33
CA THR A 351 -9.33 -25.98 -7.04
C THR A 351 -9.03 -24.50 -6.78
N TYR A 352 -9.82 -23.61 -7.40
CA TYR A 352 -9.69 -22.15 -7.34
C TYR A 352 -8.23 -21.67 -7.42
N THR A 353 -7.68 -21.13 -6.33
CA THR A 353 -6.32 -20.57 -6.33
C THR A 353 -5.24 -21.60 -6.63
N ALA A 354 -5.46 -22.87 -6.26
CA ALA A 354 -4.52 -23.95 -6.49
C ALA A 354 -4.54 -24.46 -7.95
N SER A 355 -5.53 -24.05 -8.75
CA SER A 355 -5.79 -24.62 -10.08
C SER A 355 -4.61 -24.48 -11.04
N VAL A 356 -4.00 -23.30 -11.12
CA VAL A 356 -2.87 -23.08 -12.03
C VAL A 356 -1.60 -23.79 -11.54
N PHE A 357 -1.40 -23.87 -10.22
CA PHE A 357 -0.27 -24.59 -9.61
C PHE A 357 -0.42 -26.11 -9.75
N ALA A 358 -1.65 -26.63 -9.68
CA ALA A 358 -1.97 -28.02 -9.96
C ALA A 358 -1.66 -28.36 -11.43
N ASN A 359 -1.92 -27.44 -12.36
CA ASN A 359 -1.56 -27.61 -13.76
C ASN A 359 -0.04 -27.56 -14.00
N ILE A 360 0.70 -26.71 -13.25
CA ILE A 360 2.17 -26.71 -13.27
C ILE A 360 2.70 -28.06 -12.78
N ALA A 361 2.24 -28.54 -11.62
CA ALA A 361 2.62 -29.83 -11.08
C ALA A 361 2.27 -30.98 -12.04
N CYS A 362 1.09 -30.94 -12.67
CA CYS A 362 0.68 -31.91 -13.68
C CYS A 362 1.62 -31.91 -14.89
N LEU A 363 2.03 -30.74 -15.37
CA LEU A 363 2.98 -30.66 -16.47
C LEU A 363 4.35 -31.26 -16.09
N VAL A 364 4.85 -30.98 -14.89
CA VAL A 364 6.11 -31.57 -14.39
C VAL A 364 6.00 -33.08 -14.23
N ASP A 365 4.88 -33.59 -13.70
CA ASP A 365 4.62 -35.02 -13.56
C ASP A 365 4.65 -35.75 -14.93
N ARG A 366 4.14 -35.10 -15.99
CA ARG A 366 4.08 -35.68 -17.35
C ARG A 366 5.39 -35.57 -18.12
N GLU A 367 6.03 -34.41 -18.09
CA GLU A 367 7.16 -34.10 -18.96
C GLU A 367 8.51 -34.23 -18.24
N GLY A 368 8.56 -34.02 -16.92
CA GLY A 368 9.76 -34.18 -16.10
C GLY A 368 10.96 -33.43 -16.67
N ALA A 369 12.03 -34.17 -16.95
CA ALA A 369 13.26 -33.62 -17.53
C ALA A 369 13.11 -33.05 -18.95
N ALA A 370 12.05 -33.41 -19.70
CA ALA A 370 11.79 -32.85 -21.03
C ALA A 370 11.43 -31.35 -20.99
N LEU A 371 11.16 -30.79 -19.79
CA LEU A 371 10.97 -29.36 -19.61
C LEU A 371 12.28 -28.57 -19.56
N ASP A 372 13.46 -29.19 -19.59
CA ASP A 372 14.72 -28.46 -19.63
C ASP A 372 14.82 -27.60 -20.91
N GLY A 373 15.02 -26.30 -20.74
CA GLY A 373 14.96 -25.29 -21.79
C GLY A 373 13.55 -24.88 -22.24
N ALA A 374 12.50 -25.57 -21.79
CA ALA A 374 11.14 -25.32 -22.23
C ALA A 374 10.58 -24.02 -21.64
N ARG A 375 9.83 -23.28 -22.45
CA ARG A 375 9.11 -22.06 -22.06
C ARG A 375 7.66 -22.40 -21.76
N VAL A 376 7.21 -22.06 -20.56
CA VAL A 376 5.85 -22.33 -20.10
C VAL A 376 5.15 -21.00 -19.81
N ALA A 377 4.19 -20.62 -20.65
CA ALA A 377 3.34 -19.46 -20.43
C ALA A 377 2.17 -19.83 -19.49
N VAL A 378 1.94 -19.04 -18.46
CA VAL A 378 0.98 -19.35 -17.39
C VAL A 378 0.00 -18.19 -17.20
N PHE A 379 -1.27 -18.44 -17.50
CA PHE A 379 -2.36 -17.48 -17.31
C PHE A 379 -3.14 -17.79 -16.03
N SER A 380 -3.04 -16.90 -15.05
CA SER A 380 -3.84 -16.95 -13.81
C SER A 380 -4.97 -15.92 -13.88
N TYR A 381 -6.15 -16.29 -13.42
CA TYR A 381 -7.33 -15.41 -13.36
C TYR A 381 -8.06 -15.61 -12.04
N GLY A 382 -8.60 -14.54 -11.49
CA GLY A 382 -9.60 -14.55 -10.43
C GLY A 382 -10.65 -13.48 -10.71
N SER A 383 -11.92 -13.85 -10.54
CA SER A 383 -13.07 -12.95 -10.71
C SER A 383 -13.01 -11.71 -9.81
N GLY A 384 -13.71 -10.64 -10.21
CA GLY A 384 -13.66 -9.33 -9.55
C GLY A 384 -13.09 -8.14 -10.35
N ALA A 385 -12.14 -8.22 -11.28
CA ALA A 385 -11.28 -9.33 -11.68
C ALA A 385 -9.80 -8.92 -11.77
N LEU A 386 -8.92 -9.85 -11.42
CA LEU A 386 -7.46 -9.76 -11.57
C LEU A 386 -6.96 -10.95 -12.39
N ALA A 387 -6.09 -10.69 -13.35
CA ALA A 387 -5.44 -11.73 -14.14
C ALA A 387 -4.00 -11.37 -14.46
N THR A 388 -3.14 -12.38 -14.55
CA THR A 388 -1.74 -12.22 -14.95
C THR A 388 -1.31 -13.35 -15.86
N LEU A 389 -0.67 -12.99 -16.97
CA LEU A 389 0.10 -13.90 -17.81
C LEU A 389 1.60 -13.74 -17.50
N TYR A 390 2.27 -14.82 -17.13
CA TYR A 390 3.71 -14.84 -16.85
C TYR A 390 4.39 -16.05 -17.50
N GLU A 391 5.71 -16.07 -17.54
CA GLU A 391 6.50 -17.14 -18.15
C GLU A 391 7.41 -17.81 -17.12
N LEU A 392 7.40 -19.15 -17.14
CA LEU A 392 8.40 -20.00 -16.50
C LEU A 392 9.35 -20.55 -17.56
N VAL A 393 10.61 -20.73 -17.20
CA VAL A 393 11.64 -21.34 -18.05
C VAL A 393 12.19 -22.55 -17.30
N GLY A 394 12.01 -23.73 -17.88
CA GLY A 394 12.62 -24.94 -17.36
C GLY A 394 14.12 -24.94 -17.63
N ARG A 395 14.89 -25.41 -16.66
CA ARG A 395 16.35 -25.41 -16.73
C ARG A 395 16.97 -26.43 -15.79
N ALA A 396 18.17 -26.90 -16.12
CA ALA A 396 19.06 -27.55 -15.18
C ALA A 396 19.60 -26.54 -14.14
N PRO A 397 19.44 -26.79 -12.82
CA PRO A 397 20.08 -26.01 -11.77
C PRO A 397 21.61 -26.06 -11.88
N THR A 398 22.29 -24.96 -11.52
CA THR A 398 23.75 -24.89 -11.49
C THR A 398 24.36 -25.66 -10.32
N SER A 399 23.64 -25.74 -9.20
CA SER A 399 24.04 -26.52 -8.02
C SER A 399 23.08 -27.69 -7.79
N THR A 400 23.60 -28.91 -7.86
CA THR A 400 22.83 -30.11 -7.51
C THR A 400 22.85 -30.42 -6.01
N ALA A 401 23.60 -29.65 -5.21
CA ALA A 401 23.82 -29.93 -3.78
C ALA A 401 22.53 -29.88 -2.94
N ALA A 402 21.58 -29.00 -3.31
CA ALA A 402 20.26 -28.93 -2.67
C ALA A 402 19.27 -29.98 -3.20
N GLY A 403 19.60 -30.67 -4.29
CA GLY A 403 18.81 -31.76 -4.84
C GLY A 403 17.45 -31.36 -5.43
N PHE A 404 17.21 -30.09 -5.77
CA PHE A 404 15.96 -29.64 -6.38
C PHE A 404 16.02 -29.73 -7.90
N THR A 405 15.48 -30.80 -8.48
CA THR A 405 15.46 -31.02 -9.94
C THR A 405 14.05 -31.35 -10.44
N LEU A 406 13.78 -31.14 -11.74
CA LEU A 406 12.53 -31.54 -12.38
C LEU A 406 12.25 -33.03 -12.21
N ALA A 407 13.28 -33.89 -12.31
CA ALA A 407 13.15 -35.33 -12.13
C ALA A 407 12.77 -35.72 -10.70
N ARG A 408 13.35 -35.06 -9.68
CA ARG A 408 12.95 -35.30 -8.28
C ARG A 408 11.54 -34.81 -8.02
N MET A 409 11.16 -33.66 -8.57
CA MET A 409 9.80 -33.12 -8.45
C MET A 409 8.79 -34.08 -9.08
N GLN A 410 9.04 -34.57 -10.30
CA GLN A 410 8.23 -35.58 -10.97
C GLN A 410 8.06 -36.85 -10.13
N ALA A 411 9.17 -37.42 -9.63
CA ALA A 411 9.12 -38.63 -8.80
C ALA A 411 8.33 -38.43 -7.49
N SER A 412 8.39 -37.23 -6.90
CA SER A 412 7.67 -36.89 -5.66
C SER A 412 6.16 -36.74 -5.87
N LEU A 413 5.75 -36.22 -7.04
CA LEU A 413 4.36 -35.92 -7.34
C LEU A 413 3.52 -37.18 -7.54
N ALA A 414 4.01 -38.12 -8.38
CA ALA A 414 3.41 -39.44 -8.64
C ALA A 414 1.88 -39.40 -8.81
N LEU A 415 1.37 -38.48 -9.65
CA LEU A 415 -0.03 -38.10 -9.63
C LEU A 415 -0.97 -39.23 -10.07
N ASP A 416 -0.58 -40.05 -11.04
CA ASP A 416 -1.42 -41.14 -11.55
C ASP A 416 -1.72 -42.20 -10.48
N GLU A 417 -0.71 -42.61 -9.72
CA GLU A 417 -0.86 -43.57 -8.62
C GLU A 417 -1.78 -43.02 -7.52
N ARG A 418 -1.59 -41.76 -7.16
CA ARG A 418 -2.39 -41.08 -6.13
C ARG A 418 -3.83 -40.86 -6.55
N LEU A 419 -4.07 -40.52 -7.82
CA LEU A 419 -5.41 -40.38 -8.38
C LEU A 419 -6.14 -41.72 -8.43
N ALA A 420 -5.44 -42.81 -8.76
CA ALA A 420 -5.97 -44.17 -8.76
C ALA A 420 -6.29 -44.70 -7.35
N ALA A 421 -5.57 -44.21 -6.32
CA ALA A 421 -5.81 -44.58 -4.93
C ALA A 421 -7.04 -43.89 -4.30
N ARG A 422 -7.71 -42.98 -5.00
CA ARG A 422 -8.95 -42.35 -4.50
C ARG A 422 -10.13 -43.32 -4.55
N GLU A 423 -11.13 -43.01 -3.75
CA GLU A 423 -12.38 -43.77 -3.67
C GLU A 423 -13.49 -43.04 -4.43
N LYS A 424 -14.13 -43.76 -5.35
CA LYS A 424 -15.30 -43.28 -6.07
C LYS A 424 -16.53 -43.35 -5.17
N LEU A 425 -17.25 -42.25 -5.04
CA LEU A 425 -18.52 -42.12 -4.31
C LEU A 425 -19.66 -41.71 -5.24
N THR A 426 -20.90 -41.82 -4.78
CA THR A 426 -22.09 -41.51 -5.59
C THR A 426 -22.45 -40.02 -5.57
N ALA A 427 -23.38 -39.62 -6.45
CA ALA A 427 -23.91 -38.26 -6.45
C ALA A 427 -24.75 -37.95 -5.18
N GLU A 428 -25.39 -38.97 -4.59
CA GLU A 428 -26.08 -38.86 -3.31
C GLU A 428 -25.10 -38.61 -2.17
N ASP A 429 -23.97 -39.32 -2.14
CA ASP A 429 -22.90 -39.10 -1.15
C ASP A 429 -22.35 -37.68 -1.20
N LEU A 430 -22.10 -37.15 -2.40
CA LEU A 430 -21.69 -35.75 -2.60
C LEU A 430 -22.76 -34.79 -2.04
N SER A 431 -24.03 -35.03 -2.35
CA SER A 431 -25.13 -34.17 -1.90
C SER A 431 -25.25 -34.19 -0.38
N ALA A 432 -25.08 -35.34 0.25
CA ALA A 432 -25.05 -35.49 1.70
C ALA A 432 -23.84 -34.76 2.33
N ALA A 433 -22.65 -34.88 1.74
CA ALA A 433 -21.44 -34.19 2.21
C ALA A 433 -21.59 -32.66 2.12
N LEU A 434 -22.12 -32.13 1.01
CA LEU A 434 -22.38 -30.70 0.84
C LEU A 434 -23.45 -30.19 1.81
N ALA A 435 -24.51 -30.98 2.06
CA ALA A 435 -25.53 -30.63 3.04
C ALA A 435 -24.97 -30.59 4.47
N ALA A 436 -24.16 -31.59 4.85
CA ALA A 436 -23.48 -31.61 6.15
C ALA A 436 -22.52 -30.43 6.30
N ARG A 437 -21.77 -30.11 5.25
CA ARG A 437 -20.85 -28.96 5.22
C ARG A 437 -21.59 -27.62 5.38
N ALA A 438 -22.69 -27.43 4.66
CA ALA A 438 -23.51 -26.23 4.77
C ALA A 438 -24.08 -26.08 6.19
N ALA A 439 -24.53 -27.18 6.81
CA ALA A 439 -25.01 -27.16 8.20
C ALA A 439 -23.89 -26.86 9.23
N ALA A 440 -22.65 -27.25 8.92
CA ALA A 440 -21.50 -27.06 9.81
C ALA A 440 -20.81 -25.70 9.67
N HIS A 441 -21.11 -24.90 8.64
CA HIS A 441 -20.35 -23.71 8.28
C HIS A 441 -20.16 -22.71 9.45
N ASP A 442 -21.25 -22.42 10.17
CA ASP A 442 -21.28 -21.51 11.33
C ASP A 442 -21.43 -22.24 12.69
N ALA A 443 -21.26 -23.58 12.72
CA ALA A 443 -21.55 -24.38 13.91
C ALA A 443 -20.40 -24.33 14.94
N ALA A 444 -20.74 -24.00 16.19
CA ALA A 444 -19.86 -24.08 17.36
C ALA A 444 -20.68 -24.40 18.64
N PRO A 445 -20.32 -25.45 19.42
CA PRO A 445 -19.31 -26.45 19.14
C PRO A 445 -19.72 -27.38 17.98
N PHE A 446 -18.74 -27.94 17.28
CA PHE A 446 -18.96 -28.89 16.19
C PHE A 446 -17.94 -30.03 16.23
N ALA A 447 -18.42 -31.27 16.12
CA ALA A 447 -17.60 -32.47 16.08
C ALA A 447 -17.81 -33.17 14.73
N PRO A 448 -16.78 -33.23 13.85
CA PRO A 448 -16.90 -33.89 12.56
C PRO A 448 -17.24 -35.38 12.67
N ALA A 449 -18.23 -35.83 11.90
CA ALA A 449 -18.73 -37.19 11.91
C ALA A 449 -18.03 -38.11 10.91
N TYR A 450 -17.37 -37.55 9.89
CA TYR A 450 -16.62 -38.33 8.90
C TYR A 450 -15.45 -39.07 9.57
N LEU A 451 -15.21 -40.32 9.16
CA LEU A 451 -14.21 -41.18 9.79
C LEU A 451 -12.78 -40.79 9.35
N PRO A 452 -11.84 -40.48 10.27
CA PRO A 452 -10.45 -40.15 9.91
C PRO A 452 -9.74 -41.25 9.12
N GLN A 453 -10.10 -42.52 9.34
CA GLN A 453 -9.51 -43.67 8.65
C GLN A 453 -9.85 -43.73 7.15
N ARG A 454 -10.76 -42.88 6.66
CA ARG A 454 -11.13 -42.75 5.25
C ARG A 454 -10.20 -41.81 4.49
N LEU A 455 -9.45 -40.96 5.20
CA LEU A 455 -8.50 -40.02 4.62
C LEU A 455 -7.21 -40.74 4.20
N PHE A 456 -6.39 -40.09 3.38
CA PHE A 456 -5.06 -40.63 3.09
C PHE A 456 -4.19 -40.64 4.35
N PRO A 457 -3.25 -41.60 4.49
CA PRO A 457 -2.24 -41.54 5.55
C PRO A 457 -1.46 -40.22 5.49
N GLY A 458 -1.18 -39.63 6.65
CA GLY A 458 -0.51 -38.33 6.75
C GLY A 458 -1.40 -37.10 6.54
N THR A 459 -2.69 -37.26 6.19
CA THR A 459 -3.62 -36.14 6.03
C THR A 459 -3.91 -35.45 7.37
N PHE A 460 -3.81 -34.12 7.41
CA PHE A 460 -4.37 -33.32 8.50
C PHE A 460 -5.88 -33.19 8.37
N TYR A 461 -6.58 -33.24 9.50
CA TYR A 461 -8.03 -33.17 9.56
C TYR A 461 -8.50 -32.36 10.78
N LEU A 462 -9.69 -31.78 10.66
CA LEU A 462 -10.41 -31.10 11.73
C LEU A 462 -10.83 -32.13 12.79
N ALA A 463 -10.30 -31.99 14.00
CA ALA A 463 -10.62 -32.85 15.12
C ALA A 463 -11.91 -32.40 15.81
N GLU A 464 -12.02 -31.10 16.09
CA GLU A 464 -13.17 -30.44 16.73
C GLU A 464 -13.17 -28.93 16.44
N VAL A 465 -14.36 -28.32 16.52
CA VAL A 465 -14.58 -26.88 16.69
C VAL A 465 -15.18 -26.66 18.07
N ARG A 466 -14.56 -25.81 18.87
CA ARG A 466 -14.95 -25.53 20.25
C ARG A 466 -16.05 -24.48 20.32
N THR A 467 -16.61 -24.29 21.51
CA THR A 467 -17.67 -23.29 21.77
C THR A 467 -17.23 -21.85 21.46
N ASP A 468 -15.94 -21.55 21.56
CA ASP A 468 -15.34 -20.26 21.20
C ASP A 468 -14.94 -20.17 19.71
N ALA A 469 -15.42 -21.09 18.88
CA ALA A 469 -15.08 -21.27 17.47
C ALA A 469 -13.61 -21.61 17.17
N THR A 470 -12.78 -21.89 18.19
CA THR A 470 -11.40 -22.34 17.96
C THR A 470 -11.39 -23.75 17.37
N ARG A 471 -10.56 -23.93 16.33
CA ARG A 471 -10.44 -25.20 15.59
C ARG A 471 -9.19 -25.95 16.05
N ARG A 472 -9.33 -27.26 16.27
CA ARG A 472 -8.20 -28.16 16.52
C ARG A 472 -8.01 -29.13 15.37
N TYR A 473 -6.75 -29.34 15.00
CA TYR A 473 -6.36 -30.24 13.93
C TYR A 473 -5.58 -31.43 14.49
N ALA A 474 -5.76 -32.59 13.87
CA ALA A 474 -4.98 -33.79 14.10
C ALA A 474 -4.49 -34.34 12.75
N ARG A 475 -3.58 -35.31 12.78
CA ARG A 475 -2.99 -35.90 11.57
C ARG A 475 -3.21 -37.40 11.58
N VAL A 476 -3.64 -37.96 10.44
CA VAL A 476 -3.73 -39.41 10.27
C VAL A 476 -2.30 -39.97 10.31
N PRO A 477 -2.03 -41.02 11.12
CA PRO A 477 -0.71 -41.66 11.16
C PRO A 477 -0.26 -42.09 9.76
N ALA A 478 1.03 -41.93 9.46
CA ALA A 478 1.59 -42.23 8.14
C ALA A 478 1.53 -43.74 7.80
N ASP A 479 1.46 -44.60 8.81
CA ASP A 479 1.36 -46.06 8.73
C ASP A 479 -0.08 -46.58 8.88
N ALA A 480 -1.07 -45.70 8.99
CA ALA A 480 -2.47 -46.10 9.15
C ALA A 480 -3.00 -46.84 7.92
N LEU A 481 -3.68 -47.97 8.15
CA LEU A 481 -4.46 -48.65 7.11
C LEU A 481 -5.72 -47.85 6.80
N ARG A 482 -5.86 -47.42 5.54
CA ARG A 482 -7.04 -46.69 5.07
C ARG A 482 -8.23 -47.63 4.90
N LEU A 483 -9.38 -47.25 5.45
CA LEU A 483 -10.66 -47.93 5.21
C LEU A 483 -11.24 -47.50 3.86
N THR A 484 -11.64 -48.47 3.04
CA THR A 484 -12.32 -48.27 1.75
C THR A 484 -13.65 -49.03 1.73
N GLY A 485 -14.73 -48.41 1.23
CA GLY A 485 -16.09 -48.95 1.32
C GLY A 485 -16.75 -48.81 2.71
N GLY A 486 -18.07 -48.98 2.77
CA GLY A 486 -18.87 -48.80 4.00
C GLY A 486 -19.38 -47.36 4.22
N PRO A 487 -20.15 -47.10 5.30
CA PRO A 487 -20.72 -45.78 5.57
C PRO A 487 -19.64 -44.71 5.82
N LEU A 488 -19.84 -43.52 5.25
CA LEU A 488 -18.92 -42.37 5.35
C LEU A 488 -18.82 -41.79 6.76
N LEU A 489 -19.87 -41.97 7.56
CA LEU A 489 -20.04 -41.37 8.88
C LEU A 489 -19.91 -42.43 9.97
N ALA A 490 -19.39 -42.05 11.12
CA ALA A 490 -19.48 -42.88 12.33
C ALA A 490 -20.97 -43.11 12.69
N ALA A 491 -21.33 -44.33 13.09
CA ALA A 491 -22.67 -44.60 13.63
C ALA A 491 -22.90 -43.72 14.86
N ALA A 492 -23.97 -42.92 14.85
CA ALA A 492 -24.28 -41.97 15.92
C ALA A 492 -24.37 -42.69 17.28
N ALA A 493 -23.42 -42.42 18.18
CA ALA A 493 -23.58 -42.74 19.58
C ALA A 493 -24.73 -41.88 20.12
N ALA A 494 -25.83 -42.54 20.47
CA ALA A 494 -27.01 -41.93 21.04
C ALA A 494 -26.64 -41.05 22.25
N ALA A 495 -26.94 -39.74 22.15
CA ALA A 495 -26.88 -38.84 23.27
C ALA A 495 -27.93 -39.26 24.31
N SER A 496 -27.48 -39.84 25.43
CA SER A 496 -28.27 -39.95 26.65
C SER A 496 -28.05 -38.69 27.50
N ASN A 497 -29.15 -37.98 27.74
CA ASN A 497 -29.29 -36.92 28.72
C ASN A 497 -28.89 -37.42 30.13
N GLY A 498 -28.23 -36.57 30.90
CA GLY A 498 -28.03 -36.78 32.34
C GLY A 498 -27.28 -35.64 33.03
N ASN A 499 -28.03 -34.71 33.61
CA ASN A 499 -27.57 -33.69 34.56
C ASN A 499 -26.67 -34.25 35.68
N GLY A 500 -25.68 -33.45 36.12
CA GLY A 500 -24.96 -33.70 37.36
C GLY A 500 -23.84 -32.69 37.63
N VAL A 501 -24.18 -31.57 38.26
CA VAL A 501 -23.25 -30.59 38.83
C VAL A 501 -22.40 -31.22 39.93
N ALA A 502 -21.09 -30.96 39.97
CA ALA A 502 -20.31 -30.96 41.21
C ALA A 502 -19.06 -30.07 41.09
N ASN A 503 -18.98 -29.11 42.00
CA ASN A 503 -17.89 -28.16 42.24
C ASN A 503 -16.57 -28.84 42.63
N GLY A 504 -15.46 -28.16 42.32
CA GLY A 504 -14.13 -28.47 42.85
C GLY A 504 -13.09 -27.41 42.48
N GLU A 505 -13.21 -26.21 43.01
CA GLU A 505 -12.10 -25.26 43.12
C GLU A 505 -11.12 -25.72 44.20
N ASN A 506 -9.83 -25.84 43.86
CA ASN A 506 -8.72 -25.19 44.56
C ASN A 506 -7.35 -25.67 44.06
N GLY A 507 -6.47 -24.71 43.79
CA GLY A 507 -5.02 -24.91 43.85
C GLY A 507 -4.26 -24.43 42.63
N THR A 508 -3.75 -23.19 42.70
CA THR A 508 -2.34 -22.78 42.43
C THR A 508 -2.24 -21.36 41.85
N HIS A 509 -2.63 -20.36 42.64
CA HIS A 509 -1.93 -19.08 42.63
C HIS A 509 -0.61 -19.30 43.38
N HIS A 510 0.51 -19.45 42.68
CA HIS A 510 1.91 -19.17 43.12
C HIS A 510 2.95 -19.73 42.13
N ALA A 511 2.80 -19.48 40.83
CA ALA A 511 3.83 -19.81 39.84
C ALA A 511 4.08 -18.72 38.78
N ALA A 512 3.41 -17.56 38.88
CA ALA A 512 3.51 -16.50 37.88
C ALA A 512 4.59 -15.44 38.16
N GLU A 513 5.08 -15.31 39.40
CA GLU A 513 6.01 -14.23 39.78
C GLU A 513 7.50 -14.63 39.76
N ALA A 514 7.84 -15.90 39.49
CA ALA A 514 9.23 -16.35 39.38
C ALA A 514 9.76 -16.38 37.93
N ALA A 515 8.87 -16.30 36.92
CA ALA A 515 9.25 -16.41 35.51
C ALA A 515 9.67 -15.07 34.87
N GLU A 516 9.24 -13.92 35.41
CA GLU A 516 9.58 -12.59 34.86
C GLU A 516 11.00 -12.11 35.21
N SER A 517 11.61 -12.65 36.26
CA SER A 517 12.97 -12.27 36.70
C SER A 517 14.08 -12.95 35.88
N ALA A 518 13.81 -14.14 35.30
CA ALA A 518 14.80 -14.87 34.50
C ALA A 518 14.85 -14.43 33.02
N ALA A 519 13.75 -13.90 32.48
CA ALA A 519 13.67 -13.41 31.10
C ALA A 519 14.47 -12.11 30.87
N ALA A 520 14.70 -11.32 31.93
CA ALA A 520 15.44 -10.05 31.83
C ALA A 520 16.98 -10.22 31.74
N ALA A 521 17.52 -11.40 32.10
CA ALA A 521 18.96 -11.66 32.13
C ALA A 521 19.51 -12.35 30.87
N ALA A 522 18.65 -12.94 30.03
CA ALA A 522 19.06 -13.64 28.79
C ALA A 522 19.12 -12.74 27.54
N ALA A 523 18.62 -11.49 27.62
CA ALA A 523 18.58 -10.55 26.51
C ALA A 523 19.93 -9.87 26.18
N ALA A 524 21.02 -10.23 26.88
CA ALA A 524 22.30 -9.52 26.80
C ALA A 524 23.38 -10.22 25.95
N ALA A 525 23.07 -11.30 25.20
CA ALA A 525 24.10 -12.05 24.46
C ALA A 525 23.64 -12.67 23.12
N ALA A 526 22.85 -11.94 22.32
CA ALA A 526 22.63 -12.30 20.92
C ALA A 526 23.75 -11.71 20.02
N PRO A 527 24.37 -12.49 19.10
CA PRO A 527 25.27 -11.93 18.11
C PRO A 527 24.50 -11.01 17.16
N ALA A 528 25.07 -9.86 16.82
CA ALA A 528 24.46 -8.91 15.90
C ALA A 528 24.25 -9.54 14.51
N PRO A 529 23.09 -9.35 13.87
CA PRO A 529 22.83 -9.85 12.53
C PRO A 529 23.79 -9.21 11.53
N GLU A 530 24.32 -10.03 10.62
CA GLU A 530 25.24 -9.60 9.56
C GLU A 530 24.49 -8.66 8.62
N GLN A 531 24.85 -7.37 8.64
CA GLN A 531 24.19 -6.33 7.84
C GLN A 531 24.48 -6.55 6.35
N LEU A 532 23.48 -7.01 5.59
CA LEU A 532 23.49 -6.99 4.13
C LEU A 532 23.68 -5.55 3.65
N GLN A 533 24.89 -5.21 3.20
CA GLN A 533 25.20 -3.93 2.59
C GLN A 533 24.58 -3.88 1.18
N LEU A 534 23.34 -3.41 1.09
CA LEU A 534 22.85 -2.80 -0.15
C LEU A 534 23.77 -1.62 -0.47
N THR A 535 24.52 -1.70 -1.56
CA THR A 535 25.16 -0.51 -2.13
C THR A 535 24.06 0.44 -2.58
N LEU A 536 23.69 1.38 -1.71
CA LEU A 536 22.83 2.50 -2.05
C LEU A 536 23.47 3.27 -3.20
N GLN A 537 22.75 3.36 -4.32
CA GLN A 537 23.20 4.22 -5.40
C GLN A 537 23.18 5.68 -4.93
N PRO A 538 24.21 6.47 -5.25
CA PRO A 538 24.21 7.92 -5.07
C PRO A 538 22.92 8.60 -5.56
N LEU A 539 22.14 9.17 -4.63
CA LEU A 539 20.97 9.99 -4.95
C LEU A 539 21.33 11.48 -4.95
N VAL A 540 20.94 12.17 -6.02
CA VAL A 540 21.20 13.60 -6.21
C VAL A 540 19.91 14.37 -5.98
N VAL A 541 19.99 15.46 -5.22
CA VAL A 541 18.90 16.43 -5.13
C VAL A 541 19.05 17.43 -6.27
N ALA A 542 18.29 17.23 -7.35
CA ALA A 542 18.42 17.99 -8.58
C ALA A 542 17.78 19.37 -8.53
N GLY A 543 16.65 19.49 -7.84
CA GLY A 543 15.92 20.75 -7.69
C GLY A 543 15.18 20.85 -6.37
N VAL A 544 15.07 22.06 -5.83
CA VAL A 544 14.27 22.37 -4.63
C VAL A 544 13.51 23.67 -4.82
N ALA A 545 12.38 23.79 -4.15
CA ALA A 545 11.62 25.03 -4.06
C ALA A 545 10.88 25.12 -2.71
N CYS A 546 10.62 26.34 -2.26
CA CYS A 546 9.79 26.59 -1.09
C CYS A 546 8.83 27.76 -1.35
N GLY A 547 7.56 27.54 -1.00
CA GLY A 547 6.52 28.56 -0.93
C GLY A 547 6.44 29.09 0.51
N LEU A 548 6.86 30.33 0.73
CA LEU A 548 7.00 30.90 2.07
C LEU A 548 5.74 31.69 2.49
N PRO A 549 5.35 31.65 3.78
CA PRO A 549 4.28 32.50 4.31
C PRO A 549 4.72 33.96 4.45
N GLY A 550 3.81 34.85 4.85
CA GLY A 550 4.10 36.23 5.23
C GLY A 550 4.45 37.16 4.06
N GLN A 551 4.23 36.72 2.82
CA GLN A 551 4.53 37.47 1.60
C GLN A 551 3.26 37.74 0.76
N ALA A 552 3.32 38.69 -0.17
CA ALA A 552 2.20 38.97 -1.08
C ALA A 552 1.95 37.79 -2.06
N ASN A 553 3.01 37.23 -2.63
CA ASN A 553 2.97 35.99 -3.41
C ASN A 553 3.71 34.89 -2.63
N VAL A 554 3.18 33.66 -2.70
CA VAL A 554 3.79 32.51 -1.99
C VAL A 554 5.16 32.10 -2.58
N PHE A 555 5.34 32.23 -3.90
CA PHE A 555 6.57 31.87 -4.60
C PHE A 555 7.25 33.11 -5.20
N GLU A 556 8.43 33.43 -4.68
CA GLU A 556 9.32 34.49 -5.18
C GLU A 556 10.72 33.90 -5.45
N ALA A 557 11.46 34.51 -6.37
CA ALA A 557 12.75 33.97 -6.84
C ALA A 557 13.82 33.89 -5.72
N ASP A 558 13.73 34.74 -4.71
CA ASP A 558 14.68 34.84 -3.59
C ASP A 558 14.21 34.10 -2.32
N ASN A 559 13.13 33.31 -2.39
CA ASN A 559 12.58 32.63 -1.22
C ASN A 559 13.61 31.76 -0.48
N LEU A 560 14.41 30.97 -1.21
CA LEU A 560 15.46 30.15 -0.61
C LEU A 560 16.52 31.00 0.11
N GLU A 561 16.86 32.17 -0.42
CA GLU A 561 17.81 33.09 0.20
C GLU A 561 17.23 33.74 1.45
N ARG A 562 15.96 34.15 1.41
CA ARG A 562 15.25 34.74 2.56
C ARG A 562 15.05 33.76 3.71
N LEU A 563 14.83 32.48 3.40
CA LEU A 563 14.79 31.41 4.38
C LEU A 563 16.15 31.25 5.09
N LEU A 564 17.25 31.30 4.32
CA LEU A 564 18.60 31.20 4.89
C LEU A 564 19.10 32.49 5.55
N SER A 565 18.55 33.65 5.22
CA SER A 565 18.90 34.91 5.89
C SER A 565 18.20 35.07 7.24
N GLY A 566 17.26 34.18 7.58
CA GLY A 566 16.46 34.28 8.80
C GLY A 566 15.42 35.40 8.74
N THR A 567 14.86 35.66 7.55
CA THR A 567 13.75 36.62 7.41
C THR A 567 12.53 36.10 8.16
N SER A 568 12.00 36.86 9.12
CA SER A 568 10.75 36.49 9.81
C SER A 568 9.54 36.65 8.89
N PHE A 569 8.69 35.62 8.83
CA PHE A 569 7.43 35.60 8.10
C PHE A 569 6.20 35.57 9.02
N LEU A 570 6.44 35.85 10.31
CA LEU A 570 5.42 35.88 11.34
C LEU A 570 4.77 37.25 11.40
N ALA A 571 3.44 37.28 11.40
CA ALA A 571 2.68 38.52 11.49
C ALA A 571 1.60 38.42 12.59
N PRO A 572 1.28 39.56 13.26
CA PRO A 572 0.10 39.64 14.11
C PRO A 572 -1.18 39.32 13.34
N LEU A 573 -2.12 38.65 13.98
CA LEU A 573 -3.45 38.40 13.44
C LEU A 573 -4.30 39.67 13.49
N CYS A 574 -5.18 39.83 12.50
CA CYS A 574 -6.16 40.91 12.51
C CYS A 574 -7.28 40.63 13.52
N ALA A 575 -8.01 41.70 13.90
CA ALA A 575 -9.14 41.60 14.83
C ALA A 575 -10.20 40.59 14.39
N THR A 576 -10.45 40.45 13.08
CA THR A 576 -11.39 39.48 12.52
C THR A 576 -10.97 38.03 12.81
N SER A 577 -9.71 37.68 12.57
CA SER A 577 -9.19 36.34 12.86
C SER A 577 -9.22 36.02 14.36
N ILE A 578 -8.90 37.00 15.21
CA ILE A 578 -8.97 36.88 16.68
C ILE A 578 -10.41 36.66 17.14
N GLY A 579 -11.36 37.43 16.60
CA GLY A 579 -12.79 37.24 16.87
C GLY A 579 -13.25 35.84 16.50
N ALA A 580 -12.87 35.34 15.33
CA ALA A 580 -13.21 33.98 14.88
C ALA A 580 -12.64 32.87 15.79
N LEU A 581 -11.49 33.11 16.42
CA LEU A 581 -10.92 32.21 17.42
C LEU A 581 -11.77 32.19 18.71
N LEU A 582 -12.15 33.37 19.23
CA LEU A 582 -12.95 33.52 20.45
C LEU A 582 -14.36 32.90 20.31
N GLU A 583 -14.98 33.04 19.15
CA GLU A 583 -16.34 32.53 18.88
C GLU A 583 -16.48 31.01 19.02
N LYS A 584 -15.37 30.26 19.01
CA LYS A 584 -15.39 28.80 19.19
C LYS A 584 -15.55 28.35 20.64
N ASN A 585 -15.58 29.28 21.60
CA ASN A 585 -15.79 28.97 23.03
C ASN A 585 -14.82 27.91 23.56
N VAL A 586 -13.53 28.07 23.23
CA VAL A 586 -12.50 27.09 23.57
C VAL A 586 -12.28 27.02 25.08
N VAL A 587 -12.09 25.80 25.58
CA VAL A 587 -11.68 25.54 26.96
C VAL A 587 -10.33 24.82 26.93
N GLN A 588 -9.31 25.43 27.50
CA GLN A 588 -8.01 24.79 27.70
C GLN A 588 -8.05 23.86 28.91
N LEU A 589 -7.42 22.69 28.78
CA LEU A 589 -7.21 21.76 29.89
C LEU A 589 -5.77 21.89 30.40
N ARG A 590 -5.60 22.34 31.65
CA ARG A 590 -4.34 22.27 32.39
C ARG A 590 -4.37 21.00 33.26
N LYS A 591 -3.31 20.19 33.25
CA LYS A 591 -3.30 18.89 33.95
C LYS A 591 -2.79 18.95 35.40
N SER A 592 -2.05 19.99 35.77
CA SER A 592 -1.44 20.09 37.11
C SER A 592 -1.31 21.55 37.58
N PRO A 593 -2.21 22.01 38.49
CA PRO A 593 -3.42 21.33 38.93
C PRO A 593 -4.44 21.16 37.77
N PRO A 594 -5.33 20.15 37.83
CA PRO A 594 -6.36 19.95 36.81
C PRO A 594 -7.33 21.14 36.81
N GLU A 595 -7.30 21.95 35.75
CA GLU A 595 -8.06 23.18 35.63
C GLU A 595 -8.62 23.34 34.22
N ARG A 596 -9.87 23.80 34.12
CA ARG A 596 -10.55 24.12 32.86
C ARG A 596 -10.58 25.64 32.70
N ILE A 597 -9.81 26.15 31.75
CA ILE A 597 -9.66 27.59 31.53
C ILE A 597 -10.45 27.96 30.28
N ALA A 598 -11.57 28.66 30.44
CA ALA A 598 -12.32 29.21 29.33
C ALA A 598 -11.52 30.35 28.68
N ILE A 599 -11.41 30.34 27.36
CA ILE A 599 -10.72 31.38 26.60
C ILE A 599 -11.77 32.41 26.19
N THR A 600 -11.77 33.55 26.87
CA THR A 600 -12.82 34.59 26.72
C THR A 600 -12.26 35.95 26.29
N GLU A 601 -10.95 36.14 26.35
CA GLU A 601 -10.29 37.39 26.02
C GLU A 601 -9.27 37.23 24.89
N GLU A 602 -9.08 38.27 24.08
CA GLU A 602 -8.10 38.30 22.99
C GLU A 602 -6.68 37.94 23.47
N SER A 603 -6.29 38.44 24.65
CA SER A 603 -4.98 38.19 25.28
C SER A 603 -4.71 36.70 25.51
N GLN A 604 -5.76 35.90 25.57
CA GLN A 604 -5.72 34.46 25.81
C GLN A 604 -5.77 33.65 24.51
N THR A 605 -5.84 34.27 23.33
CA THR A 605 -5.91 33.58 22.02
C THR A 605 -4.55 33.54 21.31
N ILE A 606 -4.47 32.79 20.21
CA ILE A 606 -3.34 32.91 19.28
C ILE A 606 -3.39 34.31 18.68
N ARG A 607 -2.25 35.01 18.68
CA ARG A 607 -2.15 36.39 18.17
C ARG A 607 -1.14 36.57 17.05
N VAL A 608 -0.29 35.58 16.80
CA VAL A 608 0.73 35.60 15.75
C VAL A 608 0.70 34.29 14.98
N ALA A 609 0.78 34.36 13.66
CA ALA A 609 0.86 33.19 12.79
C ALA A 609 1.66 33.51 11.50
N ALA A 610 2.07 32.48 10.77
CA ALA A 610 2.73 32.61 9.48
C ALA A 610 1.77 32.20 8.36
N ARG A 611 1.09 33.16 7.75
CA ARG A 611 -0.03 32.92 6.83
C ARG A 611 0.41 32.93 5.35
N LEU A 612 -0.20 32.10 4.51
CA LEU A 612 0.06 32.15 3.06
C LEU A 612 -0.40 33.47 2.45
N GLY A 613 0.39 33.96 1.50
CA GLY A 613 0.00 35.01 0.58
C GLY A 613 -0.96 34.50 -0.52
N SER A 614 -1.05 35.29 -1.59
CA SER A 614 -1.80 34.90 -2.78
C SER A 614 -1.06 33.84 -3.60
N MET A 615 -1.81 32.96 -4.25
CA MET A 615 -1.27 31.99 -5.19
C MET A 615 -2.25 31.81 -6.36
N ASP A 616 -1.70 31.77 -7.57
CA ASP A 616 -2.44 31.63 -8.81
C ASP A 616 -1.71 30.62 -9.72
N LEU A 617 -2.30 29.42 -9.86
CA LEU A 617 -1.74 28.36 -10.70
C LEU A 617 -1.80 28.67 -12.20
N THR A 618 -2.60 29.65 -12.63
CA THR A 618 -2.66 30.02 -14.06
C THR A 618 -1.34 30.61 -14.57
N LYS A 619 -0.54 31.20 -13.67
CA LYS A 619 0.84 31.62 -13.95
C LYS A 619 1.76 30.45 -14.33
N TYR A 620 1.37 29.23 -13.99
CA TYR A 620 2.06 27.98 -14.32
C TYR A 620 1.39 27.24 -15.50
N GLY A 621 0.59 27.94 -16.32
CA GLY A 621 -0.10 27.33 -17.47
C GLY A 621 -1.19 26.32 -17.10
N VAL A 622 -1.59 26.25 -15.83
CA VAL A 622 -2.72 25.43 -15.38
C VAL A 622 -4.01 26.21 -15.65
N SER A 623 -4.99 25.61 -16.31
CA SER A 623 -6.24 26.32 -16.58
C SER A 623 -6.98 26.66 -15.28
N ALA A 624 -7.67 27.81 -15.24
CA ALA A 624 -8.46 28.24 -14.07
C ALA A 624 -9.49 27.17 -13.65
N SER A 625 -10.07 26.45 -14.62
CA SER A 625 -10.99 25.35 -14.35
C SER A 625 -10.32 24.19 -13.58
N ILE A 626 -9.11 23.79 -13.98
CA ILE A 626 -8.34 22.73 -13.31
C ILE A 626 -7.86 23.21 -11.94
N ALA A 627 -7.31 24.43 -11.84
CA ALA A 627 -6.89 25.01 -10.56
C ALA A 627 -8.05 25.07 -9.56
N ALA A 628 -9.26 25.42 -10.03
CA ALA A 628 -10.46 25.43 -9.22
C ALA A 628 -10.92 24.04 -8.76
N THR A 629 -10.34 22.92 -9.21
CA THR A 629 -10.60 21.58 -8.67
C THR A 629 -9.69 21.21 -7.50
N MET A 630 -8.74 22.06 -7.15
CA MET A 630 -7.73 21.80 -6.12
C MET A 630 -8.03 22.59 -4.85
N ASP A 631 -7.88 21.94 -3.70
CA ASP A 631 -7.80 22.61 -2.40
C ASP A 631 -6.55 23.52 -2.33
N LYS A 632 -6.59 24.60 -1.55
CA LYS A 632 -5.50 25.58 -1.47
C LYS A 632 -4.16 24.96 -1.07
N ALA A 633 -4.16 24.00 -0.12
CA ALA A 633 -2.96 23.28 0.28
C ALA A 633 -2.36 22.47 -0.88
N VAL A 634 -3.23 21.87 -1.70
CA VAL A 634 -2.83 21.13 -2.90
C VAL A 634 -2.28 22.08 -3.96
N GLN A 635 -2.91 23.23 -4.17
CA GLN A 635 -2.45 24.18 -5.18
C GLN A 635 -1.03 24.67 -4.86
N VAL A 636 -0.74 25.04 -3.61
CA VAL A 636 0.62 25.47 -3.24
C VAL A 636 1.64 24.31 -3.32
N ALA A 637 1.25 23.08 -3.02
CA ALA A 637 2.12 21.91 -3.18
C ALA A 637 2.47 21.65 -4.66
N VAL A 638 1.48 21.72 -5.55
CA VAL A 638 1.67 21.58 -7.00
C VAL A 638 2.61 22.66 -7.53
N ALA A 639 2.37 23.93 -7.16
CA ALA A 639 3.26 25.03 -7.54
C ALA A 639 4.71 24.79 -7.04
N ALA A 640 4.89 24.29 -5.82
CA ALA A 640 6.22 23.96 -5.31
C ALA A 640 6.91 22.85 -6.12
N GLY A 641 6.17 21.82 -6.54
CA GLY A 641 6.70 20.77 -7.41
C GLY A 641 7.12 21.28 -8.78
N LEU A 642 6.31 22.15 -9.38
CA LEU A 642 6.62 22.81 -10.64
C LEU A 642 7.88 23.67 -10.52
N GLU A 643 7.96 24.49 -9.48
CA GLU A 643 9.15 25.30 -9.17
C GLU A 643 10.41 24.45 -8.94
N ALA A 644 10.28 23.32 -8.24
CA ALA A 644 11.42 22.41 -8.03
C ALA A 644 11.87 21.73 -9.34
N LEU A 645 10.95 21.43 -10.25
CA LEU A 645 11.27 20.93 -11.60
C LEU A 645 11.98 21.99 -12.45
N ARG A 646 11.55 23.26 -12.33
CA ARG A 646 12.21 24.40 -12.98
C ARG A 646 13.62 24.60 -12.42
N ASP A 647 13.79 24.57 -11.09
CA ASP A 647 15.12 24.58 -10.45
C ASP A 647 15.97 23.38 -10.92
N ALA A 648 15.37 22.19 -11.08
CA ALA A 648 16.08 21.01 -11.60
C ALA A 648 16.50 21.14 -13.09
N GLY A 649 16.04 22.15 -13.81
CA GLY A 649 16.25 22.32 -15.25
C GLY A 649 15.54 21.26 -16.10
N LEU A 650 14.50 20.62 -15.54
CA LEU A 650 13.74 19.55 -16.20
C LEU A 650 12.63 20.06 -17.11
N VAL A 651 12.19 21.28 -16.86
CA VAL A 651 11.11 21.97 -17.55
C VAL A 651 11.57 23.40 -17.84
N LYS A 652 10.98 24.04 -18.85
CA LYS A 652 11.34 25.42 -19.21
C LYS A 652 10.84 26.40 -18.16
N GLY A 653 9.64 26.16 -17.65
CA GLY A 653 8.88 27.12 -16.85
C GLY A 653 8.39 28.29 -17.70
N GLY A 654 7.15 28.71 -17.50
CA GLY A 654 6.54 29.76 -18.30
C GLY A 654 5.02 29.79 -18.16
N PRO A 655 4.34 30.70 -18.87
CA PRO A 655 2.88 30.81 -18.78
C PRO A 655 2.14 29.71 -19.57
N ALA A 656 2.81 28.94 -20.44
CA ALA A 656 2.16 27.91 -21.24
C ALA A 656 2.24 26.53 -20.58
N ALA A 657 1.17 25.73 -20.67
CA ALA A 657 1.15 24.36 -20.12
C ALA A 657 2.29 23.48 -20.66
N ALA A 658 2.66 23.65 -21.93
CA ALA A 658 3.74 22.91 -22.56
C ALA A 658 5.13 23.21 -21.96
N ASP A 659 5.31 24.35 -21.29
CA ASP A 659 6.57 24.72 -20.65
C ASP A 659 6.86 23.92 -19.37
N TRP A 660 5.83 23.23 -18.83
CA TRP A 660 5.88 22.44 -17.60
C TRP A 660 5.86 20.93 -17.84
N LEU A 661 5.73 20.50 -19.09
CA LEU A 661 5.78 19.09 -19.44
C LEU A 661 7.20 18.54 -19.37
N LEU A 662 7.35 17.37 -18.74
CA LEU A 662 8.59 16.60 -18.82
C LEU A 662 8.80 16.09 -20.25
N PRO A 663 10.07 15.92 -20.68
CA PRO A 663 10.39 15.20 -21.91
C PRO A 663 9.77 13.80 -21.91
N GLU A 664 9.23 13.35 -23.05
CA GLU A 664 8.51 12.07 -23.16
C GLU A 664 9.36 10.89 -22.63
N SER A 665 10.66 10.89 -22.90
CA SER A 665 11.60 9.86 -22.45
C SER A 665 11.74 9.73 -20.93
N MET A 666 11.34 10.75 -20.16
CA MET A 666 11.45 10.79 -18.70
C MET A 666 10.12 10.47 -17.99
N ARG A 667 9.00 10.50 -18.71
CA ARG A 667 7.65 10.44 -18.13
C ARG A 667 7.38 9.14 -17.37
N ASP A 668 7.69 8.00 -17.99
CA ASP A 668 7.42 6.67 -17.43
C ASP A 668 8.32 6.33 -16.23
N SER A 669 9.46 7.02 -16.10
CA SER A 669 10.43 6.80 -15.02
C SER A 669 10.42 7.89 -13.93
N THR A 670 9.49 8.86 -14.03
CA THR A 670 9.33 9.92 -13.04
C THR A 670 8.07 9.68 -12.21
N GLY A 671 8.25 9.56 -10.90
CA GLY A 671 7.16 9.43 -9.93
C GLY A 671 6.93 10.70 -9.10
N VAL A 672 5.83 10.71 -8.34
CA VAL A 672 5.44 11.82 -7.45
C VAL A 672 5.03 11.27 -6.08
N VAL A 673 5.51 11.89 -5.01
CA VAL A 673 5.04 11.65 -3.63
C VAL A 673 4.50 12.95 -3.05
N TYR A 674 3.25 12.92 -2.57
CA TYR A 674 2.62 14.08 -1.92
C TYR A 674 2.48 13.88 -0.40
N ALA A 675 2.94 14.85 0.38
CA ALA A 675 2.76 14.90 1.83
C ALA A 675 1.88 16.08 2.26
N THR A 676 0.94 15.83 3.16
CA THR A 676 0.08 16.88 3.76
C THR A 676 -0.50 16.37 5.08
N SER A 677 -0.63 17.25 6.07
CA SER A 677 -1.28 16.91 7.34
C SER A 677 -2.78 17.12 7.29
N TYR A 678 -3.24 18.11 6.52
CA TYR A 678 -4.62 18.57 6.47
C TYR A 678 -5.16 18.64 5.04
N PRO A 679 -5.17 17.51 4.30
CA PRO A 679 -5.66 17.50 2.94
C PRO A 679 -7.13 17.92 2.90
N ALA A 680 -7.49 18.75 1.92
CA ALA A 680 -8.88 19.03 1.53
C ALA A 680 -9.78 19.69 2.60
N LEU A 681 -9.25 20.04 3.78
CA LEU A 681 -10.07 20.58 4.87
C LEU A 681 -10.59 21.99 4.57
N ASP A 682 -9.85 22.80 3.82
CA ASP A 682 -10.28 24.15 3.44
C ASP A 682 -11.50 24.06 2.52
N ALA A 683 -11.44 23.22 1.49
CA ALA A 683 -12.57 22.94 0.60
C ALA A 683 -13.78 22.34 1.34
N ALA A 684 -13.56 21.37 2.24
CA ALA A 684 -14.61 20.74 3.02
C ALA A 684 -15.34 21.75 3.92
N ILE A 685 -14.58 22.52 4.71
CA ILE A 685 -15.13 23.54 5.60
C ILE A 685 -15.80 24.65 4.78
N GLY A 686 -15.17 25.12 3.70
CA GLY A 686 -15.72 26.16 2.83
C GLY A 686 -17.10 25.80 2.28
N GLU A 687 -17.27 24.58 1.77
CA GLU A 687 -18.55 24.12 1.22
C GLU A 687 -19.62 23.92 2.29
N VAL A 688 -19.25 23.31 3.43
CA VAL A 688 -20.17 23.17 4.57
C VAL A 688 -20.63 24.54 5.07
N MET A 689 -19.71 25.50 5.18
CA MET A 689 -20.05 26.86 5.60
C MET A 689 -20.95 27.55 4.57
N ARG A 690 -20.73 27.36 3.27
CA ARG A 690 -21.62 27.87 2.21
C ARG A 690 -23.03 27.27 2.30
N PHE A 691 -23.14 25.98 2.57
CA PHE A 691 -24.42 25.31 2.84
C PHE A 691 -25.11 25.86 4.09
N LEU A 692 -24.39 25.96 5.21
CA LEU A 692 -24.95 26.48 6.46
C LEU A 692 -25.40 27.93 6.30
N ARG A 693 -24.64 28.77 5.58
CA ARG A 693 -25.01 30.16 5.26
C ARG A 693 -26.34 30.24 4.53
N SER A 694 -26.62 29.36 3.57
CA SER A 694 -27.88 29.38 2.84
C SER A 694 -29.09 28.94 3.66
N ARG A 695 -28.84 28.22 4.77
CA ARG A 695 -29.85 27.79 5.75
C ARG A 695 -30.04 28.81 6.87
N CYS A 696 -29.09 29.73 7.07
CA CYS A 696 -29.22 30.84 8.01
C CYS A 696 -30.22 31.89 7.48
N VAL A 697 -31.03 32.45 8.38
CA VAL A 697 -32.06 33.43 7.99
C VAL A 697 -31.40 34.79 7.75
N THR A 698 -31.21 35.17 6.48
CA THR A 698 -30.68 36.49 6.09
C THR A 698 -31.60 37.62 6.54
N ARG A 699 -31.09 38.84 6.67
CA ARG A 699 -31.87 40.04 7.00
C ARG A 699 -33.10 40.22 6.07
N ALA A 700 -32.93 39.88 4.78
CA ALA A 700 -33.99 39.88 3.77
C ALA A 700 -35.04 38.76 3.95
N ARG A 701 -34.65 37.56 4.41
CA ARG A 701 -35.60 36.47 4.74
C ARG A 701 -36.33 36.72 6.06
N LYS A 702 -35.68 37.34 7.05
CA LYS A 702 -36.31 37.76 8.32
C LYS A 702 -37.38 38.83 8.08
N GLY A 703 -37.09 39.84 7.25
CA GLY A 703 -38.07 40.86 6.85
C GLY A 703 -39.27 40.27 6.10
N ARG A 704 -39.06 39.30 5.20
CA ARG A 704 -40.14 38.56 4.52
C ARG A 704 -40.99 37.73 5.48
N LEU A 705 -40.38 37.08 6.47
CA LEU A 705 -41.10 36.28 7.48
C LEU A 705 -41.97 37.17 8.37
N VAL A 706 -41.44 38.31 8.83
CA VAL A 706 -42.19 39.30 9.61
C VAL A 706 -43.33 39.90 8.78
N ALA A 707 -43.08 40.22 7.50
CA ALA A 707 -44.11 40.72 6.59
C ALA A 707 -45.22 39.67 6.34
N ALA A 708 -44.87 38.40 6.17
CA ALA A 708 -45.83 37.31 5.99
C ALA A 708 -46.67 37.04 7.25
N LEU A 709 -46.05 37.10 8.44
CA LEU A 709 -46.76 37.03 9.73
C LEU A 709 -47.73 38.21 9.90
N ARG A 710 -47.27 39.43 9.59
CA ARG A 710 -48.09 40.66 9.61
C ARG A 710 -49.28 40.55 8.66
N ALA A 711 -49.08 40.01 7.46
CA ALA A 711 -50.15 39.76 6.48
C ALA A 711 -51.17 38.71 6.98
N ARG A 712 -50.71 37.60 7.59
CA ARG A 712 -51.58 36.56 8.15
C ARG A 712 -52.43 37.06 9.32
N MET A 713 -51.84 37.83 10.22
CA MET A 713 -52.55 38.38 11.39
C MET A 713 -53.60 39.44 10.98
N ARG A 714 -53.31 40.24 9.95
CA ARG A 714 -54.32 41.15 9.34
C ARG A 714 -55.47 40.38 8.68
N ALA A 715 -55.17 39.30 7.96
CA ALA A 715 -56.18 38.47 7.30
C ALA A 715 -57.14 37.78 8.29
N HIS A 716 -56.69 37.52 9.52
CA HIS A 716 -57.50 36.93 10.59
C HIS A 716 -58.14 37.96 11.55
N GLY A 717 -58.05 39.26 11.27
CA GLY A 717 -58.68 40.32 12.07
C GLY A 717 -58.15 40.44 13.51
N THR A 718 -56.95 39.92 13.78
CA THR A 718 -56.37 39.78 15.12
C THR A 718 -55.19 40.73 15.38
N LEU A 719 -54.87 41.63 14.45
CA LEU A 719 -53.75 42.56 14.60
C LEU A 719 -54.19 43.80 15.39
N THR A 720 -53.73 43.93 16.64
CA THR A 720 -53.93 45.16 17.45
C THR A 720 -52.77 46.13 17.31
N ASP A 721 -52.93 47.40 17.72
CA ASP A 721 -51.86 48.40 17.70
C ASP A 721 -50.66 47.99 18.59
N ALA A 722 -50.92 47.29 19.70
CA ALA A 722 -49.90 46.73 20.58
C ALA A 722 -49.12 45.57 19.92
N ASP A 723 -49.76 44.77 19.06
CA ASP A 723 -49.10 43.75 18.26
C ASP A 723 -48.23 44.39 17.16
N GLU A 724 -48.67 45.52 16.59
CA GLU A 724 -47.90 46.24 15.59
C GLU A 724 -46.65 46.91 16.20
N GLU A 725 -46.75 47.38 17.44
CA GLU A 725 -45.61 47.87 18.22
C GLU A 725 -44.68 46.72 18.65
N SER A 726 -45.22 45.56 19.04
CA SER A 726 -44.43 44.36 19.37
C SER A 726 -43.68 43.80 18.17
N LEU A 727 -44.28 43.80 16.97
CA LEU A 727 -43.60 43.41 15.72
C LEU A 727 -42.52 44.42 15.31
N ARG A 728 -42.75 45.73 15.51
CA ARG A 728 -41.72 46.77 15.31
C ARG A 728 -40.59 46.67 16.33
N ASN A 729 -40.90 46.33 17.58
CA ASN A 729 -39.91 46.08 18.63
C ASN A 729 -39.15 44.78 18.38
N LEU A 730 -39.78 43.74 17.80
CA LEU A 730 -39.11 42.53 17.35
C LEU A 730 -38.17 42.83 16.17
N GLU A 731 -38.60 43.63 15.18
CA GLU A 731 -37.74 44.14 14.10
C GLU A 731 -36.54 44.93 14.64
N ARG A 732 -36.71 45.74 15.71
CA ARG A 732 -35.62 46.49 16.37
C ARG A 732 -34.75 45.63 17.30
N ALA A 733 -35.33 44.69 18.04
CA ALA A 733 -34.63 43.82 18.99
C ALA A 733 -33.77 42.78 18.28
N VAL A 734 -34.22 42.28 17.12
CA VAL A 734 -33.45 41.43 16.21
C VAL A 734 -32.20 42.15 15.66
N VAL A 735 -32.19 43.49 15.68
CA VAL A 735 -31.02 44.31 15.32
C VAL A 735 -30.10 44.56 16.52
N THR A 736 -30.56 44.46 17.77
CA THR A 736 -29.84 45.06 18.91
C THR A 736 -29.47 44.16 20.07
N LYS A 737 -29.98 42.93 20.26
CA LYS A 737 -29.48 42.06 21.33
C LYS A 737 -29.81 40.57 21.11
N SER A 738 -28.78 39.73 21.32
CA SER A 738 -28.75 38.25 21.34
C SER A 738 -28.58 37.46 20.02
N THR A 739 -28.10 38.09 18.94
CA THR A 739 -27.67 37.38 17.70
C THR A 739 -26.22 37.63 17.32
N VAL A 740 -25.33 37.82 18.31
CA VAL A 740 -23.90 38.08 18.07
C VAL A 740 -23.25 36.90 17.30
N ASN A 741 -23.68 35.66 17.55
CA ASN A 741 -23.13 34.47 16.86
C ASN A 741 -23.59 34.28 15.40
N LEU A 742 -24.62 35.00 14.93
CA LEU A 742 -25.15 34.87 13.57
C LEU A 742 -24.85 36.09 12.70
N CYS A 743 -24.73 37.28 13.30
CA CYS A 743 -24.37 38.50 12.58
C CYS A 743 -22.87 38.56 12.27
N ASN A 744 -21.99 38.08 13.14
CA ASN A 744 -20.55 38.02 12.86
C ASN A 744 -20.21 36.97 11.80
N LEU A 745 -20.87 35.81 11.84
CA LEU A 745 -20.81 34.80 10.78
C LEU A 745 -21.35 35.32 9.45
N ALA A 746 -22.34 36.22 9.47
CA ALA A 746 -22.89 36.86 8.28
C ALA A 746 -21.99 37.99 7.76
N HIS A 747 -21.22 38.68 8.62
CA HIS A 747 -20.28 39.72 8.20
C HIS A 747 -18.99 39.13 7.63
N ALA A 748 -18.47 38.06 8.25
CA ALA A 748 -17.40 37.25 7.66
C ALA A 748 -17.86 36.52 6.38
N ALA A 749 -19.18 36.30 6.22
CA ALA A 749 -19.76 35.82 4.98
C ALA A 749 -19.84 36.90 3.89
N GLU A 750 -20.16 38.14 4.24
CA GLU A 750 -20.17 39.29 3.31
C GLU A 750 -18.75 39.61 2.79
N GLU A 751 -17.71 39.55 3.63
CA GLU A 751 -16.31 39.70 3.19
C GLU A 751 -15.85 38.56 2.26
N ALA A 752 -16.32 37.33 2.51
CA ALA A 752 -16.06 36.19 1.63
C ALA A 752 -16.86 36.26 0.31
N GLU A 753 -18.02 36.90 0.30
CA GLU A 753 -18.86 37.14 -0.89
C GLU A 753 -18.24 38.21 -1.79
N ALA A 754 -17.66 39.27 -1.19
CA ALA A 754 -16.91 40.31 -1.92
C ALA A 754 -15.60 39.80 -2.56
N ALA A 755 -15.03 38.71 -2.03
CA ALA A 755 -13.85 38.06 -2.60
C ALA A 755 -14.16 37.03 -3.70
N LEU A 756 -15.44 36.67 -3.89
CA LEU A 756 -15.91 35.63 -4.84
C LEU A 756 -16.85 36.17 -5.91
N SER A 757 -17.19 37.46 -5.89
CA SER A 757 -18.10 38.09 -6.85
C SER A 757 -17.39 38.53 -8.13
N ASP A 758 -17.01 37.59 -9.00
CA ASP A 758 -16.82 37.90 -10.42
C ASP A 758 -17.27 36.81 -11.40
N GLU A 759 -17.75 35.65 -10.97
CA GLU A 759 -18.30 34.64 -11.88
C GLU A 759 -19.48 33.87 -11.26
N ASP A 760 -20.70 34.40 -11.35
CA ASP A 760 -21.84 33.63 -11.90
C ASP A 760 -23.10 34.50 -12.03
N GLU A 761 -23.62 34.53 -13.25
CA GLU A 761 -24.94 35.05 -13.60
C GLU A 761 -26.05 34.10 -13.10
N GLY A 762 -27.03 34.64 -12.36
CA GLY A 762 -28.41 34.14 -12.35
C GLY A 762 -28.86 33.25 -11.18
N GLY A 763 -29.85 33.74 -10.42
CA GLY A 763 -30.83 32.89 -9.73
C GLY A 763 -30.93 33.03 -8.20
N ASP A 764 -31.91 33.82 -7.76
CA ASP A 764 -32.61 33.82 -6.44
C ASP A 764 -32.00 32.98 -5.28
N GLY A 765 -30.89 33.43 -4.67
CA GLY A 765 -30.52 33.16 -3.27
C GLY A 765 -30.60 31.72 -2.73
N ALA A 766 -30.58 30.70 -3.59
CA ALA A 766 -30.69 29.30 -3.25
C ALA A 766 -29.32 28.63 -3.38
N TYR A 767 -28.91 27.87 -2.37
CA TYR A 767 -27.65 27.13 -2.41
C TYR A 767 -27.69 26.07 -3.50
N ALA A 768 -26.71 26.13 -4.41
CA ALA A 768 -26.40 25.08 -5.37
C ALA A 768 -25.09 24.41 -4.98
N PHE A 769 -25.07 23.09 -4.76
CA PHE A 769 -23.87 22.33 -4.41
C PHE A 769 -22.77 22.45 -5.50
N ASP A 770 -21.53 22.69 -5.13
CA ASP A 770 -20.45 22.86 -6.12
C ASP A 770 -20.06 21.49 -6.72
N ARG A 771 -20.29 21.31 -8.03
CA ARG A 771 -19.94 20.06 -8.74
C ARG A 771 -18.44 19.72 -8.68
N LYS A 772 -17.57 20.71 -8.45
CA LYS A 772 -16.11 20.51 -8.31
C LYS A 772 -15.72 20.02 -6.91
N PHE A 773 -16.65 20.02 -5.95
CA PHE A 773 -16.38 19.65 -4.56
C PHE A 773 -15.73 18.27 -4.44
N LEU A 774 -16.23 17.27 -5.18
CA LEU A 774 -15.68 15.92 -5.15
C LEU A 774 -14.18 15.91 -5.48
N PHE A 775 -13.77 16.64 -6.51
CA PHE A 775 -12.35 16.71 -6.88
C PHE A 775 -11.51 17.50 -5.88
N ARG A 776 -12.08 18.50 -5.21
CA ARG A 776 -11.39 19.27 -4.16
C ARG A 776 -11.15 18.47 -2.88
N ILE A 777 -12.06 17.55 -2.55
CA ILE A 777 -11.93 16.74 -1.32
C ILE A 777 -11.08 15.49 -1.47
N LEU A 778 -10.86 15.04 -2.70
CA LEU A 778 -9.95 13.93 -2.98
C LEU A 778 -8.50 14.41 -2.82
N VAL A 779 -7.69 13.58 -2.17
CA VAL A 779 -6.27 13.87 -1.95
C VAL A 779 -5.52 13.55 -3.24
N LEU A 780 -5.42 14.53 -4.14
CA LEU A 780 -4.94 14.33 -5.52
C LEU A 780 -3.69 15.14 -5.88
N GLY A 781 -3.00 15.78 -4.93
CA GLY A 781 -1.86 16.66 -5.25
C GLY A 781 -0.75 15.98 -6.07
N ASN A 782 -0.46 14.72 -5.74
CA ASN A 782 0.45 13.84 -6.48
C ASN A 782 -0.05 13.56 -7.91
N ALA A 783 -1.33 13.20 -8.07
CA ALA A 783 -1.95 12.91 -9.36
C ALA A 783 -2.09 14.16 -10.25
N GLN A 784 -2.41 15.30 -9.66
CA GLN A 784 -2.58 16.58 -10.35
C GLN A 784 -1.24 17.12 -10.83
N LEU A 785 -0.19 17.08 -10.00
CA LEU A 785 1.16 17.42 -10.46
C LEU A 785 1.59 16.47 -11.59
N ALA A 786 1.40 15.15 -11.40
CA ALA A 786 1.75 14.15 -12.41
C ALA A 786 1.04 14.42 -13.75
N GLN A 787 -0.24 14.77 -13.71
CA GLN A 787 -1.01 15.15 -14.90
C GLN A 787 -0.44 16.39 -15.60
N ILE A 788 -0.08 17.44 -14.84
CA ILE A 788 0.46 18.69 -15.39
C ILE A 788 1.81 18.46 -16.07
N VAL A 789 2.67 17.65 -15.47
CA VAL A 789 4.04 17.42 -15.96
C VAL A 789 4.17 16.20 -16.88
N GLY A 790 3.11 15.40 -17.00
CA GLY A 790 3.08 14.17 -17.78
C GLY A 790 3.78 12.98 -17.13
N ALA A 791 4.05 13.01 -15.82
CA ALA A 791 4.69 11.90 -15.11
C ALA A 791 3.77 10.66 -15.03
N ARG A 792 4.32 9.48 -15.32
CA ARG A 792 3.60 8.19 -15.37
C ARG A 792 4.23 7.10 -14.48
N GLY A 793 5.28 7.43 -13.74
CA GLY A 793 5.92 6.54 -12.77
C GLY A 793 5.14 6.42 -11.45
N PRO A 794 5.77 5.88 -10.38
CA PRO A 794 5.12 5.66 -9.08
C PRO A 794 4.45 6.92 -8.54
N ASN A 795 3.17 6.81 -8.16
CA ASN A 795 2.37 7.95 -7.76
C ASN A 795 1.73 7.68 -6.38
N MET A 796 2.17 8.41 -5.35
CA MET A 796 1.92 8.06 -3.94
C MET A 796 1.58 9.29 -3.09
N GLN A 797 0.99 9.04 -1.93
CA GLN A 797 0.68 10.05 -0.92
C GLN A 797 1.00 9.54 0.49
N THR A 798 1.30 10.46 1.41
CA THR A 798 1.53 10.14 2.82
C THR A 798 1.02 11.24 3.75
N ASN A 799 0.61 10.85 4.94
CA ASN A 799 0.32 11.76 6.05
C ASN A 799 0.99 11.21 7.32
N ALA A 800 2.02 11.91 7.77
CA ALA A 800 2.74 11.61 9.00
C ALA A 800 2.76 12.80 9.95
N ALA A 801 1.69 13.61 9.89
CA ALA A 801 1.64 14.93 10.51
C ALA A 801 2.94 15.72 10.21
N CYS A 802 3.60 16.22 11.25
CA CYS A 802 4.76 17.07 11.18
C CYS A 802 6.05 16.39 10.63
N ALA A 803 6.04 15.06 10.46
CA ALA A 803 7.10 14.29 9.81
C ALA A 803 6.83 14.00 8.32
N GLY A 804 5.70 14.45 7.77
CA GLY A 804 5.19 14.06 6.45
C GLY A 804 6.18 14.28 5.30
N SER A 805 6.75 15.49 5.18
CA SER A 805 7.74 15.79 4.13
C SER A 805 8.96 14.87 4.19
N THR A 806 9.59 14.75 5.35
CA THR A 806 10.80 13.92 5.53
C THR A 806 10.49 12.43 5.29
N GLN A 807 9.29 11.97 5.66
CA GLN A 807 8.83 10.61 5.30
C GLN A 807 8.61 10.45 3.79
N ALA A 808 8.07 11.46 3.09
CA ALA A 808 7.95 11.41 1.64
C ALA A 808 9.31 11.38 0.93
N VAL A 809 10.34 12.02 1.51
CA VAL A 809 11.74 11.89 1.06
C VAL A 809 12.23 10.45 1.21
N ALA A 810 11.95 9.80 2.34
CA ALA A 810 12.31 8.40 2.55
C ALA A 810 11.63 7.47 1.53
N MET A 811 10.32 7.63 1.33
CA MET A 811 9.57 6.87 0.32
C MET A 811 10.13 7.09 -1.10
N ALA A 812 10.55 8.31 -1.41
CA ALA A 812 11.18 8.62 -2.69
C ALA A 812 12.56 7.95 -2.81
N GLN A 813 13.37 7.95 -1.75
CA GLN A 813 14.64 7.21 -1.71
C GLN A 813 14.41 5.71 -1.95
N ASP A 814 13.39 5.12 -1.33
CA ASP A 814 13.08 3.70 -1.51
C ASP A 814 12.79 3.39 -2.98
N MET A 815 11.89 4.15 -3.62
CA MET A 815 11.53 3.95 -5.03
C MET A 815 12.72 4.08 -6.00
N LEU A 816 13.62 5.03 -5.73
CA LEU A 816 14.83 5.23 -6.52
C LEU A 816 15.82 4.08 -6.30
N THR A 817 16.00 3.66 -5.05
CA THR A 817 16.94 2.60 -4.66
C THR A 817 16.52 1.25 -5.21
N VAL A 818 15.21 0.93 -5.19
CA VAL A 818 14.69 -0.34 -5.74
C VAL A 818 14.49 -0.31 -7.25
N GLY A 819 14.84 0.79 -7.92
CA GLY A 819 14.77 0.93 -9.39
C GLY A 819 13.34 1.00 -9.96
N ARG A 820 12.36 1.38 -9.14
CA ARG A 820 10.95 1.59 -9.57
C ARG A 820 10.76 2.94 -10.27
N ALA A 821 11.65 3.87 -10.01
CA ALA A 821 11.72 5.16 -10.68
C ALA A 821 13.18 5.56 -10.91
N ALA A 822 13.43 6.40 -11.90
CA ALA A 822 14.71 7.08 -12.09
C ALA A 822 14.70 8.47 -11.42
N ARG A 823 13.50 9.02 -11.19
CA ARG A 823 13.26 10.34 -10.61
C ARG A 823 12.03 10.32 -9.73
N MET A 824 12.09 11.00 -8.60
CA MET A 824 10.94 11.21 -7.72
C MET A 824 10.78 12.69 -7.39
N ILE A 825 9.56 13.20 -7.56
CA ILE A 825 9.19 14.56 -7.18
C ILE A 825 8.45 14.48 -5.84
N VAL A 826 9.04 15.03 -4.79
CA VAL A 826 8.42 15.16 -3.47
C VAL A 826 7.77 16.52 -3.38
N ILE A 827 6.48 16.58 -3.07
CA ILE A 827 5.75 17.82 -2.81
C ILE A 827 5.05 17.78 -1.47
N ALA A 828 4.97 18.94 -0.81
CA ALA A 828 4.15 19.11 0.37
C ALA A 828 3.52 20.50 0.40
N GLY A 829 2.32 20.60 0.97
CA GLY A 829 1.61 21.87 1.18
C GLY A 829 0.59 21.74 2.30
N ASP A 830 0.49 22.77 3.15
CA ASP A 830 -0.48 22.86 4.23
C ASP A 830 -0.83 24.34 4.49
N ASP A 831 -2.11 24.63 4.78
CA ASP A 831 -2.61 25.97 5.13
C ASP A 831 -3.25 26.04 6.53
N ALA A 832 -2.63 25.42 7.54
CA ALA A 832 -3.18 25.33 8.90
C ALA A 832 -3.45 26.70 9.57
N SER A 833 -2.75 27.75 9.13
CA SER A 833 -2.93 29.13 9.62
C SER A 833 -3.82 30.00 8.72
N GLY A 834 -4.43 29.43 7.67
CA GLY A 834 -5.40 30.09 6.80
C GLY A 834 -6.70 30.42 7.53
N ASP A 835 -7.51 31.33 6.98
CA ASP A 835 -8.73 31.82 7.64
C ASP A 835 -9.74 30.71 7.91
N ALA A 836 -9.84 29.70 7.03
CA ALA A 836 -10.75 28.59 7.22
C ALA A 836 -10.29 27.64 8.32
N LEU A 837 -8.99 27.33 8.39
CA LEU A 837 -8.45 26.30 9.29
C LEU A 837 -8.02 26.83 10.65
N LEU A 838 -7.47 28.04 10.74
CA LEU A 838 -6.93 28.61 11.98
C LEU A 838 -7.96 28.61 13.13
N PRO A 839 -9.24 28.96 12.93
CA PRO A 839 -10.26 28.89 13.98
C PRO A 839 -10.53 27.48 14.52
N TRP A 840 -10.17 26.43 13.80
CA TRP A 840 -10.41 25.04 14.20
C TRP A 840 -9.11 24.37 14.65
N VAL A 841 -8.10 24.35 13.78
CA VAL A 841 -6.80 23.75 14.03
C VAL A 841 -6.05 24.53 15.10
N GLY A 842 -5.95 25.86 14.95
CA GLY A 842 -5.30 26.73 15.92
C GLY A 842 -5.96 26.63 17.31
N ASN A 843 -7.28 26.62 17.35
CA ASN A 843 -8.01 26.43 18.60
C ASN A 843 -7.86 25.02 19.19
N GLY A 844 -7.66 23.99 18.37
CA GLY A 844 -7.26 22.66 18.84
C GLY A 844 -5.92 22.71 19.60
N PHE A 845 -4.90 23.34 19.01
CA PHE A 845 -3.62 23.56 19.69
C PHE A 845 -3.74 24.46 20.91
N ARG A 846 -4.63 25.45 20.86
CA ARG A 846 -4.93 26.32 21.99
C ARG A 846 -5.56 25.55 23.15
N ALA A 847 -6.52 24.66 22.87
CA ALA A 847 -7.16 23.81 23.87
C ALA A 847 -6.17 22.85 24.54
N LEU A 848 -5.20 22.35 23.77
CA LEU A 848 -4.10 21.52 24.27
C LEU A 848 -3.06 22.30 25.09
N GLY A 849 -3.10 23.64 25.06
CA GLY A 849 -2.07 24.50 25.66
C GLY A 849 -0.72 24.43 24.92
N ALA A 850 -0.74 24.05 23.64
CA ALA A 850 0.45 23.89 22.83
C ALA A 850 0.80 25.14 22.01
N ALA A 851 -0.19 25.99 21.69
CA ALA A 851 0.02 27.20 20.87
C ALA A 851 0.55 28.39 21.69
N SER A 852 1.42 29.19 21.07
CA SER A 852 1.84 30.49 21.62
C SER A 852 0.68 31.49 21.60
N ILE A 853 0.60 32.30 22.65
CA ILE A 853 -0.33 33.41 22.78
C ILE A 853 0.38 34.76 22.88
N ALA A 854 1.67 34.82 22.56
CA ALA A 854 2.46 36.06 22.67
C ALA A 854 1.93 37.15 21.73
N ALA A 855 2.10 38.41 22.12
CA ALA A 855 1.53 39.55 21.38
C ALA A 855 2.33 39.90 20.12
N THR A 856 3.63 39.57 20.08
CA THR A 856 4.54 39.94 19.00
C THR A 856 5.31 38.72 18.50
N ALA A 857 5.81 38.81 17.27
CA ALA A 857 6.58 37.75 16.63
C ALA A 857 7.86 37.41 17.42
N GLU A 858 8.55 38.42 17.96
CA GLU A 858 9.79 38.29 18.72
C GLU A 858 9.58 37.63 20.08
N ALA A 859 8.41 37.84 20.68
CA ALA A 859 8.04 37.21 21.95
C ALA A 859 7.50 35.77 21.77
N ALA A 860 6.92 35.47 20.61
CA ALA A 860 6.46 34.12 20.27
C ALA A 860 7.63 33.24 19.80
N SER A 861 8.49 33.78 18.95
CA SER A 861 9.53 33.04 18.23
C SER A 861 10.84 33.03 18.99
N ARG A 862 11.01 32.02 19.84
CA ARG A 862 12.22 31.84 20.65
C ARG A 862 12.61 30.35 20.77
N PRO A 863 12.92 29.66 19.66
CA PRO A 863 13.34 28.26 19.71
C PRO A 863 14.53 28.08 20.68
N PHE A 864 14.49 27.04 21.52
CA PHE A 864 15.50 26.73 22.56
C PHE A 864 15.68 27.73 23.71
N ASP A 865 15.00 28.88 23.69
CA ASP A 865 15.06 29.86 24.77
C ASP A 865 14.28 29.39 26.00
N ALA A 866 14.73 29.75 27.21
CA ALA A 866 14.05 29.43 28.46
C ALA A 866 12.63 30.04 28.53
N ALA A 867 12.41 31.19 27.87
CA ALA A 867 11.15 31.92 27.85
C ALA A 867 10.20 31.53 26.70
N ARG A 868 10.51 30.46 25.93
CA ARG A 868 9.62 29.97 24.87
C ARG A 868 8.26 29.55 25.43
N ASN A 869 7.20 29.89 24.71
CA ASN A 869 5.84 29.93 25.28
C ASN A 869 4.78 29.24 24.41
N GLY A 870 5.19 28.34 23.52
CA GLY A 870 4.28 27.56 22.69
C GLY A 870 4.59 27.66 21.20
N MET A 871 3.95 26.79 20.44
CA MET A 871 4.09 26.67 19.00
C MET A 871 3.39 27.80 18.26
N ILE A 872 4.04 28.29 17.20
CA ILE A 872 3.46 29.26 16.27
C ILE A 872 2.94 28.49 15.07
N LEU A 873 1.66 28.63 14.74
CA LEU A 873 1.12 27.98 13.54
C LEU A 873 1.63 28.68 12.29
N GLY A 874 1.98 27.88 11.29
CA GLY A 874 2.39 28.35 9.98
C GLY A 874 1.62 27.65 8.86
N SER A 875 1.89 28.11 7.66
CA SER A 875 1.45 27.52 6.41
C SER A 875 2.59 27.61 5.39
N GLY A 876 2.58 26.78 4.35
CA GLY A 876 3.70 26.74 3.41
C GLY A 876 3.60 25.65 2.37
N ALA A 877 4.63 25.56 1.53
CA ALA A 877 4.83 24.44 0.62
C ALA A 877 6.31 24.19 0.33
N ILE A 878 6.66 22.95 0.01
CA ILE A 878 7.98 22.57 -0.50
C ILE A 878 7.87 21.65 -1.71
N GLY A 879 8.87 21.72 -2.58
CA GLY A 879 9.08 20.80 -3.68
C GLY A 879 10.53 20.34 -3.71
N MET A 880 10.78 19.08 -4.01
CA MET A 880 12.11 18.52 -4.17
C MET A 880 12.14 17.45 -5.27
N VAL A 881 13.17 17.49 -6.12
CA VAL A 881 13.39 16.49 -7.17
C VAL A 881 14.62 15.67 -6.80
N LEU A 882 14.40 14.37 -6.61
CA LEU A 882 15.44 13.38 -6.33
C LEU A 882 15.66 12.54 -7.59
N GLU A 883 16.92 12.33 -7.95
CA GLU A 883 17.31 11.52 -9.11
C GLU A 883 18.37 10.49 -8.73
N THR A 884 18.37 9.35 -9.42
CA THR A 884 19.58 8.52 -9.44
C THR A 884 20.69 9.27 -10.19
N ARG A 885 21.95 9.00 -9.84
CA ARG A 885 23.09 9.63 -10.54
C ARG A 885 23.04 9.42 -12.05
N ALA A 886 22.72 8.21 -12.50
CA ALA A 886 22.61 7.88 -13.92
C ALA A 886 21.53 8.73 -14.62
N ALA A 887 20.37 8.91 -13.97
CA ALA A 887 19.31 9.75 -14.51
C ALA A 887 19.76 11.21 -14.60
N ALA A 888 20.34 11.76 -13.52
CA ALA A 888 20.83 13.13 -13.49
C ALA A 888 21.87 13.39 -14.61
N ALA A 889 22.80 12.47 -14.81
CA ALA A 889 23.82 12.56 -15.87
C ALA A 889 23.20 12.48 -17.28
N ALA A 890 22.27 11.56 -17.51
CA ALA A 890 21.65 11.33 -18.83
C ALA A 890 20.80 12.52 -19.32
N ALA A 891 20.39 13.42 -18.42
CA ALA A 891 19.53 14.54 -18.79
C ALA A 891 20.28 15.71 -19.46
N ALA A 892 21.61 15.63 -19.62
CA ALA A 892 22.44 16.62 -20.34
C ALA A 892 22.17 18.09 -19.95
N ARG A 893 21.88 18.34 -18.67
CA ARG A 893 21.53 19.67 -18.15
C ARG A 893 22.79 20.43 -17.70
N PRO A 894 22.78 21.77 -17.68
CA PRO A 894 23.82 22.55 -17.03
C PRO A 894 23.69 22.52 -15.50
N LEU A 895 23.62 21.32 -14.88
CA LEU A 895 23.94 21.15 -13.46
C LEU A 895 25.38 21.62 -13.16
N ALA A 896 26.24 21.63 -14.19
CA ALA A 896 27.60 22.17 -14.21
C ALA A 896 27.70 23.68 -13.87
N ALA A 897 26.60 24.44 -13.83
CA ALA A 897 26.61 25.84 -13.40
C ALA A 897 26.57 26.01 -11.86
N ARG A 898 26.26 24.94 -11.09
CA ARG A 898 26.22 25.00 -9.62
C ARG A 898 27.60 24.72 -9.04
N ARG A 899 28.06 25.60 -8.12
CA ARG A 899 29.35 25.47 -7.44
C ARG A 899 29.46 24.23 -6.53
N ARG A 900 28.36 23.76 -5.94
CA ARG A 900 28.26 22.54 -5.12
C ARG A 900 26.91 21.87 -5.32
N CYS A 901 26.90 20.53 -5.35
CA CYS A 901 25.68 19.71 -5.41
C CYS A 901 25.33 19.15 -4.03
N ALA A 902 24.05 18.83 -3.81
CA ALA A 902 23.58 18.16 -2.60
C ALA A 902 23.10 16.74 -2.94
N ARG A 903 23.39 15.80 -2.05
CA ARG A 903 23.02 14.40 -2.16
C ARG A 903 22.24 13.96 -0.94
N LEU A 904 21.29 13.05 -1.14
CA LEU A 904 20.65 12.32 -0.06
C LEU A 904 21.48 11.06 0.20
N LEU A 905 22.01 10.91 1.41
CA LEU A 905 22.77 9.73 1.80
C LEU A 905 21.87 8.66 2.38
N GLU A 906 21.03 9.05 3.34
CA GLU A 906 20.27 8.10 4.14
C GLU A 906 18.97 8.69 4.65
N THR A 907 17.95 7.83 4.78
CA THR A 907 16.73 8.14 5.51
C THR A 907 16.34 6.97 6.42
N GLN A 908 15.55 7.26 7.45
CA GLN A 908 14.92 6.25 8.29
C GLN A 908 13.57 6.77 8.74
N ILE A 909 12.57 5.90 8.69
CA ILE A 909 11.24 6.17 9.25
C ILE A 909 10.91 5.09 10.28
N SER A 910 10.26 5.49 11.37
CA SER A 910 9.84 4.59 12.43
C SER A 910 8.62 5.14 13.15
N ASN A 911 7.96 4.30 13.95
CA ASN A 911 6.87 4.70 14.82
C ASN A 911 7.17 4.26 16.25
N SER A 912 7.08 5.18 17.21
CA SER A 912 7.41 4.87 18.61
C SER A 912 6.29 4.13 19.35
N ALA A 913 5.10 4.00 18.75
CA ALA A 913 3.91 3.36 19.35
C ALA A 913 3.59 3.84 20.78
N HIS A 914 3.97 5.08 21.13
CA HIS A 914 4.00 5.53 22.51
C HIS A 914 2.73 6.32 22.88
N HIS A 915 2.53 7.45 22.21
CA HIS A 915 1.39 8.32 22.48
C HIS A 915 1.05 9.17 21.25
N GLY A 916 -0.22 9.53 21.10
CA GLY A 916 -0.69 10.33 19.96
C GLY A 916 -0.02 11.70 19.84
N ALA A 917 0.37 12.32 20.95
CA ALA A 917 0.91 13.69 21.00
C ALA A 917 2.21 13.86 21.83
N SER A 918 2.75 12.78 22.39
CA SER A 918 3.96 12.83 23.23
C SER A 918 5.08 12.03 22.59
N MET A 919 6.31 12.48 22.76
CA MET A 919 7.50 11.86 22.19
C MET A 919 8.12 10.89 23.21
N ASP A 920 8.42 9.67 22.77
CA ASP A 920 9.24 8.73 23.55
C ASP A 920 10.73 9.03 23.31
N ARG A 921 11.33 9.81 24.21
CA ARG A 921 12.74 10.19 24.11
C ARG A 921 13.71 9.00 24.07
N VAL A 922 13.38 7.90 24.75
CA VAL A 922 14.26 6.72 24.81
C VAL A 922 14.21 6.00 23.47
N HIS A 923 13.02 5.80 22.92
CA HIS A 923 12.87 5.23 21.59
C HIS A 923 13.50 6.12 20.51
N ILE A 924 13.26 7.43 20.54
CA ILE A 924 13.85 8.37 19.59
C ILE A 924 15.39 8.32 19.62
N ALA A 925 16.01 8.25 20.80
CA ALA A 925 17.46 8.10 20.89
C ALA A 925 17.94 6.78 20.28
N ARG A 926 17.24 5.68 20.51
CA ARG A 926 17.56 4.37 19.89
C ARG A 926 17.44 4.43 18.36
N GLU A 927 16.41 5.08 17.84
CA GLU A 927 16.21 5.23 16.40
C GLU A 927 17.27 6.13 15.77
N MET A 928 17.63 7.23 16.41
CA MET A 928 18.72 8.11 15.97
C MET A 928 20.08 7.39 16.02
N GLU A 929 20.32 6.59 17.05
CA GLU A 929 21.53 5.78 17.18
C GLU A 929 21.61 4.72 16.07
N ARG A 930 20.50 4.02 15.79
CA ARG A 930 20.40 3.06 14.67
C ARG A 930 20.68 3.74 13.34
N PHE A 931 20.10 4.92 13.11
CA PHE A 931 20.31 5.70 11.90
C PHE A 931 21.78 6.08 11.71
N LEU A 932 22.41 6.66 12.74
CA LEU A 932 23.81 7.10 12.70
C LEU A 932 24.77 5.92 12.56
N ALA A 933 24.53 4.80 13.25
CA ALA A 933 25.32 3.58 13.08
C ALA A 933 25.22 3.04 11.64
N SER A 934 24.03 3.13 11.03
CA SER A 934 23.84 2.73 9.64
C SER A 934 24.55 3.66 8.65
N VAL A 935 24.54 4.97 8.94
CA VAL A 935 25.30 5.98 8.17
C VAL A 935 26.80 5.69 8.20
N GLU A 936 27.34 5.41 9.39
CA GLU A 936 28.74 5.05 9.58
C GLU A 936 29.11 3.79 8.81
N ALA A 937 28.29 2.73 8.96
CA ALA A 937 28.53 1.45 8.33
C ALA A 937 28.46 1.49 6.79
N ARG A 938 27.54 2.29 6.21
CA ARG A 938 27.30 2.29 4.75
C ARG A 938 28.02 3.39 3.99
N HIS A 939 28.25 4.54 4.62
CA HIS A 939 28.82 5.71 3.96
C HIS A 939 30.19 6.11 4.52
N GLY A 940 30.68 5.46 5.58
CA GLY A 940 31.95 5.78 6.23
C GLY A 940 31.96 7.18 6.86
N VAL A 941 30.79 7.78 7.09
CA VAL A 941 30.63 9.12 7.67
C VAL A 941 30.49 8.98 9.18
N THR A 942 31.50 9.41 9.93
CA THR A 942 31.50 9.27 11.39
C THR A 942 30.65 10.32 12.08
N ARG A 943 30.18 10.04 13.30
CA ARG A 943 29.61 11.08 14.17
C ARG A 943 30.54 12.27 14.37
N ALA A 944 31.85 12.05 14.41
CA ALA A 944 32.84 13.12 14.51
C ALA A 944 32.86 14.01 13.24
N ASP A 945 32.72 13.41 12.05
CA ASP A 945 32.59 14.16 10.80
C ASP A 945 31.31 15.00 10.77
N ILE A 946 30.18 14.42 11.19
CA ILE A 946 28.90 15.12 11.30
C ILE A 946 28.98 16.24 12.34
N ALA A 947 29.60 16.00 13.50
CA ALA A 947 29.72 17.03 14.53
C ALA A 947 30.64 18.18 14.12
N ALA A 948 31.77 17.89 13.45
CA ALA A 948 32.75 18.90 13.08
C ALA A 948 32.34 19.71 11.84
N ARG A 949 31.73 19.06 10.85
CA ARG A 949 31.41 19.64 9.53
C ARG A 949 29.93 19.56 9.17
N GLY A 950 29.08 19.23 10.11
CA GLY A 950 27.65 19.10 9.89
C GLY A 950 26.82 20.13 10.63
N VAL A 951 25.56 20.20 10.21
CA VAL A 951 24.50 20.96 10.87
C VAL A 951 23.33 20.03 11.17
N TYR A 952 22.62 20.35 12.26
CA TYR A 952 21.44 19.62 12.69
C TYR A 952 20.19 20.48 12.55
N PHE A 953 19.27 20.06 11.68
CA PHE A 953 17.99 20.71 11.47
C PHE A 953 16.94 20.17 12.42
N SER A 954 16.69 20.95 13.46
CA SER A 954 15.86 20.56 14.59
C SER A 954 14.37 20.51 14.27
N HIS A 955 13.67 19.58 14.91
CA HIS A 955 12.21 19.54 14.90
C HIS A 955 11.57 20.64 15.74
N GLU A 956 12.21 21.12 16.81
CA GLU A 956 11.70 22.07 17.81
C GLU A 956 10.67 23.07 17.26
N THR A 957 9.49 23.08 17.87
CA THR A 957 8.33 23.82 17.36
C THR A 957 7.95 25.03 18.21
N GLY A 958 8.72 25.41 19.22
CA GLY A 958 8.42 26.45 20.20
C GLY A 958 7.74 25.94 21.47
N THR A 959 7.64 24.62 21.69
CA THR A 959 6.91 24.05 22.84
C THR A 959 7.45 24.58 24.17
N HIS A 960 6.56 24.80 25.14
CA HIS A 960 6.92 25.29 26.47
C HIS A 960 8.14 24.59 27.06
N ALA A 961 9.03 25.37 27.67
CA ALA A 961 10.20 24.84 28.34
C ALA A 961 9.81 23.80 29.39
N SER A 962 10.36 22.59 29.25
CA SER A 962 10.08 21.47 30.12
C SER A 962 11.20 20.44 30.04
N PRO A 963 11.75 20.00 31.19
CA PRO A 963 12.79 18.98 31.26
C PRO A 963 12.26 17.55 31.06
N THR A 964 10.98 17.38 30.72
CA THR A 964 10.37 16.04 30.57
C THR A 964 9.49 15.89 29.34
N ALA A 965 8.93 17.00 28.83
CA ALA A 965 7.90 16.94 27.80
C ALA A 965 8.12 17.89 26.61
N SER A 966 9.08 18.83 26.66
CA SER A 966 9.31 19.74 25.54
C SER A 966 9.97 19.03 24.36
N CYS A 967 9.63 19.44 23.14
CA CYS A 967 10.19 18.88 21.92
C CYS A 967 11.72 19.02 21.90
N ALA A 968 12.24 20.23 22.16
CA ALA A 968 13.66 20.52 22.25
C ALA A 968 14.35 19.63 23.27
N TYR A 969 13.77 19.46 24.46
CA TYR A 969 14.38 18.60 25.46
C TYR A 969 14.50 17.15 24.97
N ASN A 970 13.42 16.56 24.43
CA ASN A 970 13.43 15.18 23.96
C ASN A 970 14.43 14.98 22.80
N GLU A 971 14.48 15.94 21.89
CA GLU A 971 15.38 15.94 20.75
C GLU A 971 16.84 16.09 21.15
N ILE A 972 17.16 17.06 22.02
CA ILE A 972 18.52 17.29 22.52
C ILE A 972 18.97 16.14 23.43
N TRP A 973 18.05 15.51 24.18
CA TRP A 973 18.35 14.32 24.95
C TRP A 973 18.80 13.17 24.05
N ALA A 974 18.10 12.93 22.94
CA ALA A 974 18.49 11.94 21.94
C ALA A 974 19.84 12.27 21.29
N LEU A 975 20.06 13.53 20.89
CA LEU A 975 21.34 13.97 20.37
C LEU A 975 22.48 13.78 21.38
N ARG A 976 22.27 14.07 22.66
CA ARG A 976 23.28 13.86 23.71
C ARG A 976 23.60 12.39 23.90
N ALA A 977 22.59 11.52 23.84
CA ALA A 977 22.79 10.08 23.91
C ALA A 977 23.65 9.55 22.74
N CYS A 978 23.47 10.12 21.54
CA CYS A 978 24.19 9.67 20.34
C CYS A 978 25.57 10.32 20.15
N PHE A 979 25.69 11.64 20.38
CA PHE A 979 26.91 12.40 20.12
C PHE A 979 27.80 12.58 21.36
N GLY A 980 27.26 12.46 22.58
CA GLY A 980 28.01 12.62 23.82
C GLY A 980 28.83 13.91 23.85
N ALA A 981 30.15 13.77 24.05
CA ALA A 981 31.10 14.90 24.08
C ALA A 981 31.25 15.63 22.74
N LEU A 982 30.77 15.08 21.62
CA LEU A 982 30.81 15.72 20.31
C LEU A 982 29.67 16.74 20.11
N LEU A 983 28.58 16.65 20.89
CA LEU A 983 27.40 17.48 20.72
C LEU A 983 27.70 19.00 20.69
N PRO A 984 28.57 19.56 21.57
CA PRO A 984 28.89 20.99 21.53
C PRO A 984 29.58 21.45 20.23
N SER A 985 30.11 20.53 19.41
CA SER A 985 30.71 20.86 18.10
C SER A 985 29.67 20.96 16.98
N LEU A 986 28.57 20.20 17.09
CA LEU A 986 27.48 20.13 16.13
C LEU A 986 26.63 21.40 16.17
N THR A 987 26.49 22.07 15.02
CA THR A 987 25.71 23.31 14.94
C THR A 987 24.22 22.98 14.80
N VAL A 988 23.38 23.47 15.71
CA VAL A 988 21.93 23.27 15.71
C VAL A 988 21.22 24.46 15.04
N ILE A 989 20.30 24.16 14.14
CA ILE A 989 19.53 25.10 13.32
C ILE A 989 18.03 24.86 13.49
N ASN A 990 17.26 25.94 13.49
CA ASN A 990 15.80 25.90 13.46
C ASN A 990 15.24 26.96 12.50
N THR A 991 14.38 26.57 11.58
CA THR A 991 13.70 27.48 10.64
C THR A 991 12.30 27.89 11.09
N LYS A 992 11.66 27.10 11.95
CA LYS A 992 10.28 27.34 12.43
C LYS A 992 10.12 28.64 13.21
N GLY A 993 11.20 29.14 13.81
CA GLY A 993 11.22 30.48 14.39
C GLY A 993 10.88 31.58 13.37
N PHE A 994 11.14 31.39 12.09
CA PHE A 994 10.85 32.39 11.06
C PHE A 994 9.58 32.07 10.28
N THR A 995 9.33 30.78 10.04
CA THR A 995 8.24 30.31 9.16
C THR A 995 6.98 29.90 9.91
N GLY A 996 7.00 29.88 11.25
CA GLY A 996 6.04 29.13 12.04
C GLY A 996 6.15 27.62 11.77
N HIS A 997 5.18 26.86 12.25
CA HIS A 997 5.09 25.42 12.04
C HIS A 997 3.98 25.06 11.04
N PRO A 998 4.31 24.80 9.76
CA PRO A 998 3.35 24.47 8.71
C PRO A 998 3.04 22.96 8.63
N MET A 999 3.10 22.28 9.78
CA MET A 999 2.66 20.88 9.92
C MET A 999 3.41 19.94 8.97
N GLY A 1000 2.77 19.40 7.94
CA GLY A 1000 3.34 18.37 7.06
C GLY A 1000 4.43 18.89 6.12
N VAL A 1001 4.61 20.20 6.05
CA VAL A 1001 5.64 20.87 5.26
C VAL A 1001 6.92 21.01 6.09
N SER A 1002 8.03 20.46 5.60
CA SER A 1002 9.34 20.64 6.23
C SER A 1002 10.22 21.56 5.40
N PHE A 1003 10.19 22.86 5.71
CA PHE A 1003 11.16 23.81 5.15
C PHE A 1003 12.61 23.43 5.46
N GLU A 1004 12.81 22.67 6.53
CA GLU A 1004 14.11 22.18 6.96
C GLU A 1004 14.77 21.26 5.93
N ASP A 1005 14.03 20.40 5.23
CA ASP A 1005 14.58 19.51 4.20
C ASP A 1005 15.14 20.32 3.01
N VAL A 1006 14.38 21.33 2.56
CA VAL A 1006 14.81 22.24 1.49
C VAL A 1006 15.94 23.16 1.95
N ALA A 1007 15.88 23.67 3.19
CA ALA A 1007 16.94 24.49 3.78
C ALA A 1007 18.23 23.69 3.95
N ALA A 1008 18.17 22.42 4.32
CA ALA A 1008 19.33 21.53 4.41
C ALA A 1008 20.06 21.43 3.07
N VAL A 1009 19.32 21.21 2.00
CA VAL A 1009 19.85 21.18 0.63
C VAL A 1009 20.49 22.52 0.27
N GLN A 1010 19.81 23.64 0.56
CA GLN A 1010 20.33 24.96 0.20
C GLN A 1010 21.53 25.40 1.04
N VAL A 1011 21.60 25.01 2.31
CA VAL A 1011 22.79 25.17 3.16
C VAL A 1011 23.99 24.46 2.54
N LEU A 1012 23.83 23.21 2.09
CA LEU A 1012 24.91 22.43 1.48
C LEU A 1012 25.36 23.02 0.13
N ARG A 1013 24.43 23.60 -0.65
CA ARG A 1013 24.73 24.24 -1.94
C ARG A 1013 25.44 25.60 -1.77
N SER A 1014 25.01 26.42 -0.80
CA SER A 1014 25.45 27.81 -0.65
C SER A 1014 26.54 28.01 0.42
N GLY A 1015 26.62 27.12 1.39
CA GLY A 1015 27.43 27.28 2.59
C GLY A 1015 26.92 28.37 3.53
N VAL A 1016 25.67 28.84 3.39
CA VAL A 1016 25.09 29.90 4.23
C VAL A 1016 24.10 29.29 5.23
N LEU A 1017 24.31 29.52 6.52
CA LEU A 1017 23.44 29.05 7.59
C LEU A 1017 22.43 30.13 7.99
N PRO A 1018 21.18 29.77 8.30
CA PRO A 1018 20.25 30.67 8.96
C PRO A 1018 20.61 30.84 10.45
N PRO A 1019 20.39 32.04 11.02
CA PRO A 1019 20.54 32.26 12.46
C PRO A 1019 19.40 31.59 13.24
N THR A 1020 19.58 31.37 14.54
CA THR A 1020 18.46 31.00 15.43
C THR A 1020 17.66 32.24 15.81
N ALA A 1021 16.33 32.18 15.67
CA ALA A 1021 15.44 33.32 15.91
C ALA A 1021 15.39 33.73 17.41
N ASN A 1022 15.61 35.02 17.68
CA ASN A 1022 15.37 35.74 18.95
C ASN A 1022 15.72 35.00 20.26
N THR A 1023 16.69 34.09 20.24
CA THR A 1023 17.15 33.37 21.44
C THR A 1023 18.09 34.27 22.22
N VAL A 1024 17.76 34.56 23.47
CA VAL A 1024 18.55 35.39 24.38
C VAL A 1024 19.20 34.51 25.43
N ASP A 1025 18.39 33.72 26.14
CA ASP A 1025 18.82 32.85 27.24
C ASP A 1025 18.46 31.40 26.89
N VAL A 1026 19.47 30.62 26.50
CA VAL A 1026 19.28 29.19 26.19
C VAL A 1026 18.74 28.48 27.43
N ASP A 1027 17.71 27.65 27.22
CA ASP A 1027 17.11 26.86 28.30
C ASP A 1027 18.17 25.99 28.99
N PRO A 1028 18.43 26.20 30.29
CA PRO A 1028 19.49 25.52 31.02
C PRO A 1028 19.30 24.00 31.07
N THR A 1029 18.05 23.51 30.90
CA THR A 1029 17.76 22.07 30.84
C THR A 1029 18.29 21.40 29.57
N LEU A 1030 18.59 22.18 28.53
CA LEU A 1030 19.14 21.69 27.27
C LEU A 1030 20.67 21.58 27.30
N GLY A 1031 21.35 22.12 28.33
CA GLY A 1031 22.80 22.11 28.45
C GLY A 1031 23.52 22.91 27.36
N ASP A 1032 24.81 22.65 27.18
CA ASP A 1032 25.62 23.37 26.20
C ASP A 1032 25.24 23.00 24.76
N LEU A 1033 24.75 23.99 24.02
CA LEU A 1033 24.36 23.88 22.62
C LEU A 1033 25.02 24.94 21.76
N LYS A 1034 25.52 24.52 20.61
CA LYS A 1034 26.02 25.44 19.57
C LYS A 1034 24.90 25.81 18.61
N LEU A 1035 24.13 26.82 18.97
CA LEU A 1035 23.09 27.37 18.10
C LEU A 1035 23.71 28.18 16.95
N SER A 1036 23.12 28.11 15.76
CA SER A 1036 23.59 28.87 14.60
C SER A 1036 23.44 30.38 14.83
N ARG A 1037 24.50 31.13 14.52
CA ARG A 1037 24.50 32.61 14.50
C ARG A 1037 24.28 33.18 13.10
N GLY A 1038 24.02 32.32 12.12
CA GLY A 1038 23.92 32.65 10.72
C GLY A 1038 25.28 32.89 10.04
N GLY A 1039 25.25 33.07 8.72
CA GLY A 1039 26.44 33.41 7.92
C GLY A 1039 27.11 32.21 7.24
N ARG A 1040 28.30 32.43 6.69
CA ARG A 1040 29.01 31.41 5.89
C ARG A 1040 29.73 30.39 6.77
N SER A 1041 29.61 29.11 6.41
CA SER A 1041 30.28 27.98 7.05
C SER A 1041 30.60 26.90 6.01
N ASP A 1042 31.74 26.20 6.17
CA ASP A 1042 32.09 25.05 5.33
C ASP A 1042 31.38 23.78 5.84
N VAL A 1043 30.10 23.66 5.52
CA VAL A 1043 29.26 22.53 5.93
C VAL A 1043 29.27 21.45 4.85
N LYS A 1044 29.50 20.22 5.27
CA LYS A 1044 29.49 19.02 4.43
C LYS A 1044 28.27 18.14 4.67
N TYR A 1045 27.67 18.17 5.86
CA TYR A 1045 26.55 17.29 6.22
C TYR A 1045 25.38 18.08 6.80
N ALA A 1046 24.15 17.66 6.50
CA ALA A 1046 22.95 18.19 7.13
C ALA A 1046 22.08 17.04 7.64
N LEU A 1047 22.01 16.89 8.96
CA LEU A 1047 21.21 15.89 9.66
C LEU A 1047 19.85 16.48 10.01
N ARG A 1048 18.78 15.80 9.62
CA ARG A 1048 17.40 16.20 9.85
C ARG A 1048 16.69 15.17 10.75
N PHE A 1049 15.96 15.66 11.73
CA PHE A 1049 15.04 14.87 12.55
C PHE A 1049 13.65 15.47 12.54
N ALA A 1050 12.63 14.71 12.20
CA ALA A 1050 11.24 15.11 12.27
C ALA A 1050 10.45 14.15 13.16
N ALA A 1051 9.56 14.70 13.98
CA ALA A 1051 8.58 13.94 14.73
C ALA A 1051 7.17 14.39 14.34
N GLY A 1052 6.18 13.51 14.42
CA GLY A 1052 4.79 13.83 14.10
C GLY A 1052 3.82 13.25 15.11
N PHE A 1053 2.59 13.78 15.12
CA PHE A 1053 1.48 13.16 15.84
C PHE A 1053 1.32 11.70 15.42
N GLY A 1054 0.87 10.86 16.36
CA GLY A 1054 0.83 9.40 16.19
C GLY A 1054 2.18 8.72 16.37
N SER A 1055 3.13 9.36 17.08
CA SER A 1055 4.47 8.82 17.35
C SER A 1055 5.33 8.58 16.10
N GLN A 1056 5.08 9.32 15.01
CA GLN A 1056 5.85 9.22 13.77
C GLN A 1056 7.24 9.83 13.94
N VAL A 1057 8.26 9.16 13.45
CA VAL A 1057 9.66 9.60 13.49
C VAL A 1057 10.28 9.43 12.11
N ALA A 1058 10.94 10.48 11.61
CA ALA A 1058 11.67 10.46 10.36
C ALA A 1058 13.04 11.13 10.51
N LEU A 1059 14.06 10.52 9.95
CA LEU A 1059 15.45 10.99 9.95
C LEU A 1059 15.94 11.04 8.49
N ALA A 1060 16.74 12.05 8.17
CA ALA A 1060 17.42 12.16 6.88
C ALA A 1060 18.82 12.74 7.04
N LEU A 1061 19.77 12.27 6.23
CA LEU A 1061 21.11 12.83 6.15
C LEU A 1061 21.42 13.22 4.70
N TYR A 1062 21.74 14.50 4.53
CA TYR A 1062 22.19 15.07 3.27
C TYR A 1062 23.68 15.38 3.33
N ALA A 1063 24.35 15.35 2.18
CA ALA A 1063 25.75 15.71 2.07
C ALA A 1063 26.05 16.61 0.86
N ALA A 1064 27.04 17.49 1.00
CA ALA A 1064 27.59 18.26 -0.09
C ALA A 1064 28.52 17.38 -0.95
N SER A 1065 28.52 17.61 -2.26
CA SER A 1065 29.37 16.94 -3.24
C SER A 1065 30.04 17.97 -4.14
N ASP A 1066 31.37 17.85 -4.26
CA ASP A 1066 32.19 18.70 -5.14
C ASP A 1066 32.26 18.13 -6.58
N GLU A 1067 31.82 16.89 -6.79
CA GLU A 1067 31.68 16.32 -8.14
C GLU A 1067 30.47 16.96 -8.85
N ALA A 1068 30.76 17.70 -9.93
CA ALA A 1068 29.75 18.23 -10.84
C ALA A 1068 29.18 17.10 -11.72
N ALA A 1069 28.11 16.46 -11.24
CA ALA A 1069 27.28 15.43 -11.91
C ALA A 1069 27.98 14.11 -12.29
#